data_AF-A0A9Q1K9S8-F1
#
_entry.id   AF-A0A9Q1K9S8-F1
#
_cell.length_a   1.000
_cell.length_b   1.000
_cell.length_c   1.000
_cell.angle_alpha   90.00
_cell.angle_beta   90.00
_cell.angle_gamma   90.00
#
_symmetry.space_group_name_H-M   'P 1'
#
loop_
_entity.id
_entity.type
_entity.pdbx_description
1 polymer ?
#
loop_
_entity_poly.entity_id
_entity_poly.type
_entity_poly.pdbx_seq_one_letter_code
_entity_poly.pdbx_strand_id
1 'polypeptide(L)'
;MNIKLVHFLNLILLISSSYDCLPSLVSVEARKLTSNAVFELDLIHRDSLLSPYYNPSMTHLERQKRRVSRGRRIQQVNDAMETDIIPNHGEYLMKLAIGSPPVEFTAIADTGSDLIWLQCAPCNHCAPQPTPLFDPTKSSTYQAIPCTSQSCSYSSLLTGCSINDTNQTGPCLYVQGYGDGTNTSGILSTDTITFPSVALPSLTFGCGYDQYAKNSISGEGLGVVGLGGGPLSLVSQLGLKINHKFSYCLAPLNASGLGATSKMRFGADVIGPKVVSTPLIIRDDDPSSYFLKLDRISIGNATSVVIPVGQNALIDSGTTLTTLERNVYNRVRDAVTMAIGLSPVPDPDGMLDLCFETETFAKVNHPPDVVFDFDGADVALKAPNTFFDLGNVTCLTIIPKQGGNIMTFGNFAQFNFEVMICKPKWSPSLQGTAPTTESHAFLNRNIYCEPCDHCYQQKTAIFNPALSKTYERLTCDSQHCSELDSKHISCNQKYNECRYWYSYGNGTAMTMGLMGRDAFSFASLEGGLESFNSTAFGCGFEQSGLFDWASSGLLGLGGGPLSVVSQLGPKIGYKFSYCLALARSSNNTSTLRFGSSVSTGQQTVTTPYFTKNPPSFYNLNLTSITIGSKSLQVSRDIIIDIGTTLTYLNPSIFSSLKAMVNEVIGAKPLPETQSDSMLCYDTRAGTPTPPDMILHFSGGDLTLNAENVFFESNGVVCLSIVMSKEDGDPMVLGNMSQVNLEVEYDMLNKTVSFAHKDCAKDQAV
;
A
#
# COMPACT_ATOMS: atom_id res chain seq x y z
N MET A 1 64.02 -13.32 36.37
CA MET A 1 65.26 -13.14 35.61
C MET A 1 65.35 -14.28 34.58
N ASN A 2 65.37 -13.91 33.30
CA ASN A 2 65.90 -14.64 32.12
C ASN A 2 65.26 -15.99 31.73
N ILE A 3 64.57 -16.10 30.57
CA ILE A 3 65.00 -16.06 29.15
C ILE A 3 65.55 -17.40 28.64
N LYS A 4 65.07 -17.76 27.42
CA LYS A 4 65.56 -18.74 26.42
C LYS A 4 65.11 -20.19 26.59
N LEU A 5 64.88 -20.98 25.55
CA LEU A 5 64.64 -20.82 24.09
C LEU A 5 64.50 -22.26 23.57
N VAL A 6 63.64 -22.47 22.57
CA VAL A 6 63.41 -23.76 21.90
C VAL A 6 64.14 -23.79 20.56
N HIS A 7 64.70 -24.95 20.19
CA HIS A 7 64.82 -25.48 18.82
C HIS A 7 64.71 -27.02 18.92
N PHE A 8 63.59 -27.62 18.54
CA PHE A 8 63.19 -28.17 17.23
C PHE A 8 64.04 -29.33 16.69
N LEU A 9 63.43 -30.52 16.63
CA LEU A 9 63.77 -31.61 15.71
C LEU A 9 62.57 -32.57 15.50
N ASN A 10 62.14 -32.59 14.23
CA ASN A 10 61.55 -33.65 13.40
C ASN A 10 60.22 -34.39 13.71
N LEU A 11 59.56 -34.59 12.56
CA LEU A 11 58.22 -35.05 12.23
C LEU A 11 58.22 -36.57 11.91
N ILE A 12 57.13 -37.30 12.21
CA ILE A 12 56.32 -38.09 11.25
C ILE A 12 55.27 -38.99 11.97
N LEU A 13 54.00 -38.73 11.60
CA LEU A 13 52.78 -39.57 11.47
C LEU A 13 52.36 -40.60 12.55
N LEU A 14 51.08 -40.52 12.97
CA LEU A 14 50.00 -41.45 12.54
C LEU A 14 48.62 -41.14 13.21
N ILE A 15 47.57 -41.12 12.37
CA ILE A 15 46.19 -41.64 12.57
C ILE A 15 45.10 -40.79 13.31
N SER A 16 44.17 -40.33 12.46
CA SER A 16 42.69 -40.22 12.53
C SER A 16 41.91 -39.62 13.73
N SER A 17 41.11 -38.63 13.34
CA SER A 17 39.69 -38.39 13.69
C SER A 17 39.32 -38.12 15.15
N SER A 18 39.13 -36.84 15.47
CA SER A 18 37.84 -36.31 15.95
C SER A 18 37.93 -34.78 15.99
N TYR A 19 36.86 -34.13 15.55
CA TYR A 19 36.70 -32.68 15.57
C TYR A 19 36.56 -32.20 17.01
N ASP A 20 37.44 -31.29 17.44
CA ASP A 20 37.18 -30.38 18.55
C ASP A 20 37.76 -29.00 18.24
N CYS A 21 36.88 -28.02 18.33
CA CYS A 21 37.11 -26.62 17.96
C CYS A 21 37.90 -25.92 19.08
N LEU A 22 39.15 -25.53 18.81
CA LEU A 22 39.93 -24.65 19.69
C LEU A 22 39.49 -23.18 19.48
N PRO A 23 39.32 -22.39 20.55
CA PRO A 23 38.93 -20.99 20.44
C PRO A 23 40.13 -20.15 20.01
N SER A 24 40.02 -19.48 18.87
CA SER A 24 40.97 -18.44 18.46
C SER A 24 40.82 -17.23 19.37
N LEU A 25 41.84 -16.98 20.19
CA LEU A 25 42.07 -15.73 20.92
C LEU A 25 42.11 -14.56 19.93
N VAL A 26 41.05 -13.75 19.90
CA VAL A 26 41.06 -12.44 19.25
C VAL A 26 41.63 -11.43 20.25
N SER A 27 42.84 -10.94 19.98
CA SER A 27 43.43 -9.80 20.66
C SER A 27 42.65 -8.53 20.30
N VAL A 28 41.91 -7.98 21.27
CA VAL A 28 41.25 -6.68 21.16
C VAL A 28 42.27 -5.59 21.45
N GLU A 29 42.74 -4.92 20.39
CA GLU A 29 43.53 -3.69 20.52
C GLU A 29 42.57 -2.55 20.87
N ALA A 30 42.59 -2.07 22.12
CA ALA A 30 41.81 -0.91 22.54
C ALA A 30 42.37 0.36 21.88
N ARG A 31 41.88 0.69 20.68
CA ARG A 31 42.12 2.00 20.07
C ARG A 31 41.20 3.03 20.72
N LYS A 32 41.80 4.09 21.24
CA LYS A 32 41.13 5.31 21.68
C LYS A 32 40.44 5.93 20.45
N LEU A 33 39.14 5.70 20.28
CA LEU A 33 38.33 6.33 19.23
C LEU A 33 38.27 7.83 19.49
N THR A 34 39.07 8.61 18.77
CA THR A 34 38.89 10.07 18.68
C THR A 34 37.69 10.33 17.75
N SER A 35 36.55 10.69 18.34
CA SER A 35 35.35 11.19 17.64
C SER A 35 35.72 12.50 16.94
N ASN A 36 35.74 12.51 15.61
CA ASN A 36 36.14 13.70 14.83
C ASN A 36 35.04 14.20 13.88
N ALA A 37 33.91 13.49 13.75
CA ALA A 37 32.81 13.91 12.87
C ALA A 37 31.75 14.67 13.67
N VAL A 38 31.56 15.95 13.37
CA VAL A 38 30.51 16.79 13.96
C VAL A 38 29.82 17.55 12.84
N PHE A 39 28.53 17.29 12.65
CA PHE A 39 27.74 17.91 11.60
C PHE A 39 26.29 18.08 12.03
N GLU A 40 25.63 19.06 11.43
CA GLU A 40 24.24 19.42 11.71
C GLU A 40 23.39 19.36 10.44
N LEU A 41 22.11 19.05 10.62
CA LEU A 41 21.09 19.00 9.57
C LEU A 41 19.88 19.81 10.01
N ASP A 42 19.29 20.53 9.06
CA ASP A 42 17.99 21.15 9.25
C ASP A 42 16.89 20.08 9.30
N LEU A 43 16.16 20.03 10.42
CA LEU A 43 14.88 19.34 10.53
C LEU A 43 13.76 20.32 10.14
N ILE A 44 13.42 20.31 8.86
CA ILE A 44 12.39 21.22 8.32
C ILE A 44 11.00 20.65 8.63
N HIS A 45 10.24 21.35 9.48
CA HIS A 45 8.84 20.98 9.69
C HIS A 45 8.05 21.11 8.38
N ARG A 46 7.19 20.14 8.08
CA ARG A 46 6.44 20.07 6.83
C ARG A 46 5.64 21.33 6.49
N ASP A 47 5.04 21.94 7.51
CA ASP A 47 4.23 23.15 7.39
C ASP A 47 5.05 24.45 7.54
N SER A 48 6.38 24.37 7.60
CA SER A 48 7.29 25.53 7.57
C SER A 48 7.33 26.17 6.19
N LEU A 49 7.59 27.48 6.13
CA LEU A 49 7.80 28.22 4.87
C LEU A 49 8.97 27.67 4.03
N LEU A 50 9.95 27.03 4.69
CA LEU A 50 11.11 26.43 4.04
C LEU A 50 10.82 25.06 3.43
N SER A 51 9.67 24.47 3.75
CA SER A 51 9.28 23.17 3.25
C SER A 51 8.81 23.26 1.78
N PRO A 52 9.28 22.40 0.87
CA PRO A 52 8.73 22.30 -0.50
C PRO A 52 7.25 21.86 -0.50
N TYR A 53 6.73 21.45 0.65
CA TYR A 53 5.35 21.01 0.86
C TYR A 53 4.47 22.09 1.48
N TYR A 54 5.01 23.28 1.74
CA TYR A 54 4.22 24.41 2.25
C TYR A 54 3.13 24.78 1.24
N ASN A 55 1.87 24.78 1.69
CA ASN A 55 0.75 25.28 0.90
C ASN A 55 0.39 26.68 1.41
N PRO A 56 0.68 27.76 0.67
CA PRO A 56 0.40 29.12 1.12
C PRO A 56 -1.11 29.42 1.22
N SER A 57 -1.94 28.69 0.47
CA SER A 57 -3.39 28.85 0.47
C SER A 57 -4.09 28.26 1.70
N MET A 58 -3.38 27.44 2.49
CA MET A 58 -3.94 26.89 3.72
C MET A 58 -3.89 27.91 4.86
N THR A 59 -4.97 27.97 5.63
CA THR A 59 -5.03 28.70 6.89
C THR A 59 -4.24 27.95 7.98
N HIS A 60 -3.85 28.65 9.05
CA HIS A 60 -3.24 28.01 10.22
C HIS A 60 -4.12 26.89 10.79
N LEU A 61 -5.44 27.12 10.82
CA LEU A 61 -6.45 26.15 11.28
C LEU A 61 -6.42 24.85 10.46
N GLU A 62 -6.39 24.96 9.13
CA GLU A 62 -6.35 23.78 8.25
C GLU A 62 -5.06 22.99 8.39
N ARG A 63 -3.91 23.67 8.61
CA ARG A 63 -2.64 23.00 8.88
C ARG A 63 -2.68 22.22 10.19
N GLN A 64 -3.21 22.83 11.26
CA GLN A 64 -3.39 22.15 12.55
C GLN A 64 -4.36 20.96 12.45
N LYS A 65 -5.50 21.13 11.77
CA LYS A 65 -6.45 20.02 11.54
C LYS A 65 -5.81 18.87 10.77
N ARG A 66 -5.00 19.15 9.75
CA ARG A 66 -4.28 18.15 8.96
C ARG A 66 -3.22 17.42 9.80
N ARG A 67 -2.54 18.13 10.70
CA ARG A 67 -1.57 17.54 11.64
C ARG A 67 -2.26 16.54 12.57
N VAL A 68 -3.38 16.94 13.16
CA VAL A 68 -4.20 16.10 14.04
C VAL A 68 -4.76 14.90 13.29
N SER A 69 -5.38 15.11 12.12
CA SER A 69 -5.97 14.03 11.35
C SER A 69 -4.95 13.00 10.90
N ARG A 70 -3.71 13.42 10.59
CA ARG A 70 -2.60 12.51 10.29
C ARG A 70 -2.16 11.68 11.48
N GLY A 71 -2.01 12.29 12.65
CA GLY A 71 -1.79 11.54 13.88
C GLY A 71 -2.88 10.48 14.04
N ARG A 72 -4.15 10.87 13.97
CA ARG A 72 -5.28 9.95 14.12
C ARG A 72 -5.43 8.92 13.00
N ARG A 73 -4.88 9.14 11.81
CA ARG A 73 -4.98 8.19 10.68
C ARG A 73 -4.29 6.86 11.01
N ILE A 74 -3.35 6.82 11.95
CA ILE A 74 -2.78 5.58 12.52
C ILE A 74 -3.86 4.74 13.26
N GLN A 75 -4.98 5.35 13.67
CA GLN A 75 -6.12 4.67 14.33
C GLN A 75 -7.37 4.47 13.44
N GLN A 76 -7.49 5.17 12.30
CA GLN A 76 -8.72 5.19 11.48
C GLN A 76 -8.47 4.93 10.00
N VAL A 77 -7.73 3.87 9.67
CA VAL A 77 -7.86 3.23 8.36
C VAL A 77 -8.76 2.02 8.57
N ASN A 78 -9.98 2.07 8.05
CA ASN A 78 -10.64 0.82 7.67
C ASN A 78 -9.70 0.17 6.67
N ASP A 79 -9.12 -0.98 7.01
CA ASP A 79 -8.29 -1.76 6.08
C ASP A 79 -9.00 -1.81 4.74
N ALA A 80 -8.40 -1.20 3.70
CA ALA A 80 -8.89 -1.41 2.36
C ALA A 80 -8.80 -2.92 2.11
N MET A 81 -9.92 -3.55 1.78
CA MET A 81 -9.89 -4.96 1.43
C MET A 81 -9.11 -5.06 0.11
N GLU A 82 -8.06 -5.86 0.08
CA GLU A 82 -7.19 -5.98 -1.09
C GLU A 82 -6.85 -7.44 -1.40
N THR A 83 -6.56 -7.69 -2.67
CA THR A 83 -6.09 -8.98 -3.17
C THR A 83 -5.14 -8.78 -4.34
N ASP A 84 -4.30 -9.77 -4.58
CA ASP A 84 -3.40 -9.80 -5.74
C ASP A 84 -4.20 -10.09 -7.01
N ILE A 85 -3.80 -9.44 -8.10
CA ILE A 85 -4.26 -9.71 -9.46
C ILE A 85 -3.09 -10.29 -10.24
N ILE A 86 -3.31 -11.48 -10.81
CA ILE A 86 -2.26 -12.30 -11.41
C ILE A 86 -2.56 -12.48 -12.90
N PRO A 87 -1.70 -12.02 -13.83
CA PRO A 87 -1.90 -12.27 -15.26
C PRO A 87 -1.79 -13.77 -15.54
N ASN A 88 -2.77 -14.33 -16.26
CA ASN A 88 -2.82 -15.75 -16.62
C ASN A 88 -3.33 -15.94 -18.05
N HIS A 89 -2.41 -16.11 -19.01
CA HIS A 89 -2.70 -16.59 -20.36
C HIS A 89 -3.89 -15.90 -21.09
N GLY A 90 -4.13 -14.60 -20.84
CA GLY A 90 -5.22 -13.82 -21.45
C GLY A 90 -6.27 -13.31 -20.45
N GLU A 91 -6.33 -13.92 -19.27
CA GLU A 91 -7.22 -13.59 -18.16
C GLU A 91 -6.42 -13.01 -16.98
N TYR A 92 -7.14 -12.54 -15.96
CA TYR A 92 -6.55 -12.14 -14.69
C TYR A 92 -7.21 -12.90 -13.55
N LEU A 93 -6.37 -13.47 -12.69
CA LEU A 93 -6.82 -14.25 -11.54
C LEU A 93 -6.75 -13.40 -10.27
N MET A 94 -7.68 -13.65 -9.35
CA MET A 94 -7.65 -13.11 -8.01
C MET A 94 -7.77 -14.23 -6.98
N LYS A 95 -7.25 -13.97 -5.78
CA LYS A 95 -7.35 -14.88 -4.64
C LYS A 95 -8.48 -14.48 -3.71
N LEU A 96 -9.22 -15.48 -3.24
CA LEU A 96 -10.22 -15.37 -2.18
C LEU A 96 -10.25 -16.65 -1.35
N ALA A 97 -10.45 -16.53 -0.04
CA ALA A 97 -10.67 -17.71 0.80
C ALA A 97 -12.16 -17.90 1.09
N ILE A 98 -12.66 -19.14 1.02
CA ILE A 98 -14.07 -19.47 1.28
C ILE A 98 -14.17 -20.59 2.33
N GLY A 99 -15.14 -20.47 3.23
CA GLY A 99 -15.50 -21.48 4.22
C GLY A 99 -15.02 -21.19 5.63
N SER A 100 -15.45 -22.02 6.58
CA SER A 100 -14.99 -22.03 7.97
C SER A 100 -14.54 -23.44 8.38
N PRO A 101 -13.21 -23.71 8.50
CA PRO A 101 -12.09 -22.77 8.35
C PRO A 101 -11.90 -22.27 6.92
N PRO A 102 -11.29 -21.08 6.71
CA PRO A 102 -11.06 -20.53 5.37
C PRO A 102 -10.12 -21.39 4.53
N VAL A 103 -10.51 -21.65 3.27
CA VAL A 103 -9.68 -22.32 2.26
C VAL A 103 -9.46 -21.36 1.10
N GLU A 104 -8.19 -21.12 0.72
CA GLU A 104 -7.85 -20.21 -0.39
C GLU A 104 -8.13 -20.85 -1.75
N PHE A 105 -8.77 -20.07 -2.63
CA PHE A 105 -9.02 -20.39 -4.03
C PHE A 105 -8.49 -19.27 -4.92
N THR A 106 -8.13 -19.64 -6.15
CA THR A 106 -7.76 -18.72 -7.22
C THR A 106 -8.83 -18.83 -8.30
N ALA A 107 -9.37 -17.70 -8.74
CA ALA A 107 -10.48 -17.62 -9.68
C ALA A 107 -10.33 -16.40 -10.60
N ILE A 108 -11.01 -16.39 -11.75
CA ILE A 108 -10.95 -15.29 -12.73
C ILE A 108 -11.64 -14.04 -12.16
N ALA A 109 -11.00 -12.89 -12.25
CA ALA A 109 -11.58 -11.60 -11.88
C ALA A 109 -12.34 -11.02 -13.09
N ASP A 110 -13.66 -10.95 -13.01
CA ASP A 110 -14.51 -10.67 -14.18
C ASP A 110 -15.48 -9.50 -13.94
N THR A 111 -15.23 -8.35 -14.58
CA THR A 111 -16.15 -7.19 -14.54
C THR A 111 -17.35 -7.32 -15.48
N GLY A 112 -17.40 -8.34 -16.33
CA GLY A 112 -18.50 -8.63 -17.26
C GLY A 112 -19.60 -9.53 -16.71
N SER A 113 -19.45 -10.09 -15.50
CA SER A 113 -20.46 -10.98 -14.89
C SER A 113 -20.68 -10.73 -13.39
N ASP A 114 -21.83 -11.20 -12.88
CA ASP A 114 -22.19 -11.03 -11.47
C ASP A 114 -21.81 -12.22 -10.58
N LEU A 115 -21.99 -13.46 -11.06
CA LEU A 115 -21.94 -14.62 -10.17
C LEU A 115 -20.50 -14.95 -9.75
N ILE A 116 -20.23 -14.92 -8.44
CA ILE A 116 -19.08 -15.62 -7.86
C ILE A 116 -19.37 -17.11 -7.90
N TRP A 117 -18.54 -17.95 -8.51
CA TRP A 117 -18.69 -19.40 -8.47
C TRP A 117 -17.35 -20.14 -8.46
N LEU A 118 -17.34 -21.31 -7.81
CA LEU A 118 -16.22 -22.24 -7.77
C LEU A 118 -16.71 -23.66 -8.05
N GLN A 119 -15.79 -24.55 -8.45
CA GLN A 119 -16.10 -25.98 -8.57
C GLN A 119 -16.17 -26.63 -7.18
N CYS A 120 -17.23 -27.40 -6.95
CA CYS A 120 -17.53 -28.03 -5.67
C CYS A 120 -17.43 -29.56 -5.70
N ALA A 121 -17.09 -30.15 -4.55
CA ALA A 121 -17.12 -31.59 -4.34
C ALA A 121 -18.48 -32.06 -3.77
N PRO A 122 -19.01 -33.23 -4.19
CA PRO A 122 -18.51 -34.06 -5.29
C PRO A 122 -18.83 -33.40 -6.64
N CYS A 123 -17.88 -33.40 -7.59
CA CYS A 123 -18.15 -32.88 -8.91
C CYS A 123 -18.62 -33.97 -9.88
N ASN A 124 -19.60 -33.63 -10.73
CA ASN A 124 -20.12 -34.52 -11.77
C ASN A 124 -19.29 -34.41 -13.05
N HIS A 125 -19.23 -33.22 -13.64
CA HIS A 125 -18.49 -32.94 -14.88
C HIS A 125 -17.71 -31.63 -14.74
N CYS A 126 -16.57 -31.65 -14.05
CA CYS A 126 -15.73 -30.45 -13.85
C CYS A 126 -14.59 -30.36 -14.84
N ALA A 127 -14.15 -29.14 -15.12
CA ALA A 127 -12.88 -28.91 -15.75
C ALA A 127 -11.73 -29.24 -14.77
N PRO A 128 -10.59 -29.77 -15.26
CA PRO A 128 -9.41 -29.95 -14.43
C PRO A 128 -8.97 -28.60 -13.84
N GLN A 129 -8.59 -28.57 -12.56
CA GLN A 129 -8.04 -27.39 -11.92
C GLN A 129 -6.84 -27.75 -11.03
N PRO A 130 -5.84 -26.86 -10.89
CA PRO A 130 -4.65 -27.08 -10.06
C PRO A 130 -4.92 -26.96 -8.55
N THR A 131 -6.03 -26.34 -8.16
CA THR A 131 -6.44 -26.13 -6.76
C THR A 131 -7.48 -27.18 -6.32
N PRO A 132 -7.62 -27.49 -5.02
CA PRO A 132 -8.68 -28.38 -4.54
C PRO A 132 -10.09 -27.84 -4.87
N LEU A 133 -11.06 -28.74 -5.04
CA LEU A 133 -12.47 -28.37 -5.11
C LEU A 133 -12.95 -27.86 -3.75
N PHE A 134 -13.88 -26.91 -3.74
CA PHE A 134 -14.55 -26.51 -2.50
C PHE A 134 -15.43 -27.66 -2.00
N ASP A 135 -15.25 -28.09 -0.75
CA ASP A 135 -16.02 -29.17 -0.14
C ASP A 135 -17.03 -28.57 0.85
N PRO A 136 -18.31 -28.45 0.47
CA PRO A 136 -19.33 -27.82 1.32
C PRO A 136 -19.49 -28.49 2.68
N THR A 137 -19.17 -29.79 2.78
CA THR A 137 -19.31 -30.56 4.03
C THR A 137 -18.24 -30.22 5.06
N LYS A 138 -17.16 -29.57 4.64
CA LYS A 138 -16.04 -29.18 5.51
C LYS A 138 -16.13 -27.75 6.03
N SER A 139 -17.08 -26.95 5.55
CA SER A 139 -17.31 -25.60 6.02
C SER A 139 -18.46 -25.56 7.02
N SER A 140 -18.20 -25.09 8.25
CA SER A 140 -19.24 -24.94 9.25
C SER A 140 -20.20 -23.77 8.98
N THR A 141 -19.87 -22.90 8.02
CA THR A 141 -20.69 -21.73 7.65
C THR A 141 -21.40 -21.88 6.30
N TYR A 142 -21.22 -23.01 5.61
CA TYR A 142 -21.90 -23.30 4.36
C TYR A 142 -23.40 -23.50 4.55
N GLN A 143 -24.20 -22.87 3.70
CA GLN A 143 -25.64 -23.11 3.60
C GLN A 143 -26.11 -23.07 2.15
N ALA A 144 -26.79 -24.13 1.69
CA ALA A 144 -27.47 -24.10 0.39
C ALA A 144 -28.70 -23.20 0.48
N ILE A 145 -28.91 -22.34 -0.53
CA ILE A 145 -30.10 -21.49 -0.59
C ILE A 145 -31.31 -22.37 -0.95
N PRO A 146 -32.41 -22.35 -0.17
CA PRO A 146 -33.62 -23.10 -0.51
C PRO A 146 -34.26 -22.57 -1.80
N CYS A 147 -34.84 -23.44 -2.61
CA CYS A 147 -35.46 -23.01 -3.87
C CYS A 147 -36.63 -22.02 -3.66
N THR A 148 -37.40 -22.18 -2.59
CA THR A 148 -38.50 -21.27 -2.24
C THR A 148 -38.03 -19.93 -1.67
N SER A 149 -36.73 -19.74 -1.47
CA SER A 149 -36.18 -18.47 -1.00
C SER A 149 -36.33 -17.37 -2.05
N GLN A 150 -36.60 -16.15 -1.61
CA GLN A 150 -36.53 -14.98 -2.49
C GLN A 150 -35.11 -14.79 -3.07
N SER A 151 -34.08 -15.26 -2.37
CA SER A 151 -32.70 -15.31 -2.85
C SER A 151 -32.45 -16.39 -3.90
N CYS A 152 -33.49 -17.04 -4.44
CA CYS A 152 -33.43 -17.95 -5.59
C CYS A 152 -34.07 -17.34 -6.86
N SER A 153 -34.18 -16.01 -6.92
CA SER A 153 -34.74 -15.32 -8.07
C SER A 153 -33.88 -14.12 -8.45
N TYR A 154 -33.23 -14.22 -9.60
CA TYR A 154 -32.40 -13.16 -10.17
C TYR A 154 -32.72 -12.97 -11.65
N SER A 155 -32.74 -11.73 -12.12
CA SER A 155 -33.06 -11.43 -13.53
C SER A 155 -31.90 -11.75 -14.49
N SER A 156 -30.66 -11.72 -14.00
CA SER A 156 -29.43 -11.92 -14.79
C SER A 156 -28.90 -13.36 -14.76
N LEU A 157 -29.50 -14.25 -13.96
CA LEU A 157 -29.05 -15.62 -13.77
C LEU A 157 -30.24 -16.58 -13.86
N LEU A 158 -30.10 -17.66 -14.63
CA LEU A 158 -31.13 -18.69 -14.67
C LEU A 158 -31.11 -19.48 -13.36
N THR A 159 -32.06 -19.19 -12.48
CA THR A 159 -32.23 -19.88 -11.20
C THR A 159 -33.59 -20.56 -11.10
N GLY A 160 -33.67 -21.64 -10.31
CA GLY A 160 -34.95 -22.29 -10.06
C GLY A 160 -34.86 -23.63 -9.34
N CYS A 161 -36.00 -24.31 -9.25
CA CYS A 161 -36.10 -25.63 -8.63
C CYS A 161 -35.83 -26.73 -9.65
N SER A 162 -35.42 -27.89 -9.15
CA SER A 162 -35.42 -29.10 -9.97
C SER A 162 -36.82 -29.40 -10.48
N ILE A 163 -36.94 -29.72 -11.77
CA ILE A 163 -38.21 -30.08 -12.42
C ILE A 163 -38.86 -31.30 -11.73
N ASN A 164 -38.06 -32.14 -11.09
CA ASN A 164 -38.51 -33.34 -10.38
C ASN A 164 -38.87 -33.09 -8.91
N ASP A 165 -38.65 -31.88 -8.38
CA ASP A 165 -38.96 -31.53 -6.99
C ASP A 165 -40.35 -30.91 -6.88
N THR A 166 -41.37 -31.78 -6.82
CA THR A 166 -42.78 -31.37 -6.72
C THR A 166 -43.12 -30.62 -5.43
N ASN A 167 -42.29 -30.73 -4.40
CA ASN A 167 -42.50 -30.09 -3.09
C ASN A 167 -41.68 -28.81 -2.91
N GLN A 168 -40.81 -28.46 -3.88
CA GLN A 168 -39.94 -27.27 -3.86
C GLN A 168 -39.06 -27.16 -2.60
N THR A 169 -38.74 -28.28 -1.98
CA THR A 169 -37.93 -28.34 -0.75
C THR A 169 -36.42 -28.40 -1.01
N GLY A 170 -36.04 -28.57 -2.26
CA GLY A 170 -34.67 -28.71 -2.72
C GLY A 170 -33.90 -27.39 -2.76
N PRO A 171 -32.60 -27.48 -3.04
CA PRO A 171 -31.74 -26.31 -3.17
C PRO A 171 -32.07 -25.50 -4.44
N CYS A 172 -31.70 -24.23 -4.42
CA CYS A 172 -31.75 -23.34 -5.56
C CYS A 172 -30.70 -23.75 -6.59
N LEU A 173 -31.14 -24.16 -7.78
CA LEU A 173 -30.24 -24.47 -8.88
C LEU A 173 -29.91 -23.19 -9.65
N TYR A 174 -28.71 -23.11 -10.20
CA TYR A 174 -28.32 -22.04 -11.13
C TYR A 174 -27.69 -22.61 -12.40
N VAL A 175 -27.83 -21.85 -13.49
CA VAL A 175 -27.10 -22.03 -14.75
C VAL A 175 -26.62 -20.66 -15.22
N GLN A 176 -25.31 -20.53 -15.43
CA GLN A 176 -24.69 -19.33 -15.99
C GLN A 176 -23.96 -19.71 -17.28
N GLY A 177 -24.26 -18.99 -18.37
CA GLY A 177 -23.52 -19.09 -19.62
C GLY A 177 -22.63 -17.87 -19.85
N TYR A 178 -21.52 -18.06 -20.54
CA TYR A 178 -20.57 -17.01 -20.92
C TYR A 178 -20.56 -16.79 -22.44
N GLY A 179 -20.04 -15.64 -22.87
CA GLY A 179 -20.05 -15.21 -24.28
C GLY A 179 -19.18 -16.08 -25.20
N ASP A 180 -18.22 -16.82 -24.64
CA ASP A 180 -17.38 -17.79 -25.34
C ASP A 180 -18.09 -19.15 -25.55
N GLY A 181 -19.33 -19.30 -25.04
CA GLY A 181 -20.12 -20.51 -25.13
C GLY A 181 -19.88 -21.51 -24.00
N THR A 182 -19.04 -21.18 -23.02
CA THR A 182 -18.88 -21.99 -21.81
C THR A 182 -20.06 -21.78 -20.85
N ASN A 183 -20.32 -22.76 -19.99
CA ASN A 183 -21.34 -22.63 -18.95
C ASN A 183 -20.97 -23.37 -17.66
N THR A 184 -21.57 -22.91 -16.57
CA THR A 184 -21.50 -23.50 -15.24
C THR A 184 -22.89 -23.72 -14.70
N SER A 185 -23.08 -24.82 -13.98
CA SER A 185 -24.32 -25.11 -13.28
C SER A 185 -24.08 -25.81 -11.94
N GLY A 186 -24.98 -25.56 -11.00
CA GLY A 186 -24.89 -26.14 -9.68
C GLY A 186 -25.91 -25.56 -8.71
N ILE A 187 -25.52 -25.45 -7.44
CA ILE A 187 -26.38 -24.97 -6.36
C ILE A 187 -25.95 -23.57 -5.94
N LEU A 188 -26.90 -22.65 -5.82
CA LEU A 188 -26.65 -21.35 -5.22
C LEU A 188 -26.61 -21.49 -3.69
N SER A 189 -25.56 -20.97 -3.08
CA SER A 189 -25.25 -21.18 -1.67
C SER A 189 -24.74 -19.90 -1.02
N THR A 190 -24.65 -19.90 0.29
CA THR A 190 -23.98 -18.85 1.08
C THR A 190 -22.86 -19.47 1.92
N ASP A 191 -21.77 -18.72 2.10
CA ASP A 191 -20.70 -19.08 3.04
C ASP A 191 -19.93 -17.81 3.47
N THR A 192 -18.88 -17.98 4.27
CA THR A 192 -17.94 -16.94 4.68
C THR A 192 -16.85 -16.79 3.64
N ILE A 193 -16.69 -15.59 3.07
CA ILE A 193 -15.54 -15.23 2.22
C ILE A 193 -14.56 -14.41 3.05
N THR A 194 -13.28 -14.77 2.99
CA THR A 194 -12.20 -14.16 3.77
C THR A 194 -11.15 -13.56 2.85
N PHE A 195 -10.82 -12.30 3.09
CA PHE A 195 -9.66 -11.57 2.57
C PHE A 195 -8.60 -11.45 3.69
N PRO A 196 -7.33 -11.13 3.37
CA PRO A 196 -6.26 -11.09 4.37
C PRO A 196 -6.57 -10.26 5.64
N SER A 197 -7.36 -9.19 5.50
CA SER A 197 -7.73 -8.28 6.59
C SER A 197 -9.15 -8.44 7.12
N VAL A 198 -10.02 -9.25 6.48
CA VAL A 198 -11.44 -9.32 6.86
C VAL A 198 -12.12 -10.63 6.47
N ALA A 199 -12.96 -11.16 7.35
CA ALA A 199 -13.88 -12.26 7.06
C ALA A 199 -15.32 -11.74 6.95
N LEU A 200 -16.04 -12.19 5.94
CA LEU A 200 -17.38 -11.72 5.58
C LEU A 200 -18.34 -12.89 5.51
N PRO A 201 -19.22 -13.04 6.51
CA PRO A 201 -20.16 -14.15 6.55
C PRO A 201 -21.31 -13.95 5.57
N SER A 202 -21.91 -15.07 5.16
CA SER A 202 -23.18 -15.12 4.40
C SER A 202 -23.14 -14.43 3.04
N LEU A 203 -22.02 -14.53 2.32
CA LEU A 203 -21.92 -14.12 0.93
C LEU A 203 -22.44 -15.24 0.02
N THR A 204 -23.29 -14.87 -0.92
CA THR A 204 -23.90 -15.74 -1.92
C THR A 204 -22.88 -16.06 -3.02
N PHE A 205 -22.75 -17.34 -3.36
CA PHE A 205 -21.91 -17.82 -4.45
C PHE A 205 -22.52 -19.09 -5.07
N GLY A 206 -22.11 -19.40 -6.30
CA GLY A 206 -22.45 -20.62 -7.01
C GLY A 206 -21.50 -21.76 -6.67
N CYS A 207 -22.03 -22.83 -6.10
CA CYS A 207 -21.31 -24.07 -5.90
C CYS A 207 -21.52 -24.96 -7.14
N GLY A 208 -20.56 -24.92 -8.07
CA GLY A 208 -20.67 -25.53 -9.41
C GLY A 208 -20.33 -27.02 -9.40
N TYR A 209 -21.20 -27.84 -9.99
CA TYR A 209 -21.04 -29.30 -10.08
C TYR A 209 -20.89 -29.81 -11.51
N ASP A 210 -21.26 -28.99 -12.50
CA ASP A 210 -21.29 -29.34 -13.90
C ASP A 210 -20.82 -28.15 -14.75
N GLN A 211 -19.72 -28.33 -15.46
CA GLN A 211 -19.03 -27.35 -16.27
C GLN A 211 -18.95 -27.81 -17.72
N TYR A 212 -19.45 -26.98 -18.63
CA TYR A 212 -19.33 -27.21 -20.06
C TYR A 212 -18.34 -26.21 -20.66
N ALA A 213 -17.12 -26.69 -20.93
CA ALA A 213 -16.05 -25.88 -21.51
C ALA A 213 -15.70 -26.37 -22.93
N LYS A 214 -16.55 -26.07 -23.90
CA LYS A 214 -16.23 -26.36 -25.30
C LYS A 214 -15.21 -25.32 -25.78
N ASN A 215 -13.93 -25.69 -25.85
CA ASN A 215 -12.81 -24.87 -26.35
C ASN A 215 -12.28 -23.76 -25.41
N SER A 216 -12.35 -23.91 -24.09
CA SER A 216 -11.68 -22.96 -23.18
C SER A 216 -10.16 -22.96 -23.42
N ILE A 217 -9.60 -21.78 -23.66
CA ILE A 217 -8.18 -21.55 -23.99
C ILE A 217 -7.30 -21.68 -22.72
N SER A 218 -7.84 -21.37 -21.54
CA SER A 218 -7.08 -21.39 -20.28
C SER A 218 -6.82 -22.79 -19.73
N GLY A 219 -7.60 -23.80 -20.14
CA GLY A 219 -7.39 -25.21 -19.74
C GLY A 219 -7.54 -25.50 -18.23
N GLU A 220 -7.80 -24.49 -17.41
CA GLU A 220 -7.84 -24.56 -15.94
C GLU A 220 -9.21 -24.07 -15.42
N GLY A 221 -9.98 -24.97 -14.82
CA GLY A 221 -11.33 -24.74 -14.29
C GLY A 221 -11.37 -23.96 -12.98
N LEU A 222 -10.77 -22.77 -12.91
CA LEU A 222 -10.49 -22.02 -11.68
C LEU A 222 -11.72 -21.32 -11.03
N GLY A 223 -12.88 -21.29 -11.70
CA GLY A 223 -14.04 -20.52 -11.26
C GLY A 223 -13.93 -19.02 -11.56
N VAL A 224 -14.99 -18.26 -11.26
CA VAL A 224 -15.07 -16.80 -11.56
C VAL A 224 -15.51 -16.03 -10.33
N VAL A 225 -14.90 -14.88 -10.09
CA VAL A 225 -15.38 -13.86 -9.15
C VAL A 225 -16.03 -12.74 -9.95
N GLY A 226 -17.36 -12.75 -10.01
CA GLY A 226 -18.14 -11.71 -10.67
C GLY A 226 -18.02 -10.35 -9.97
N LEU A 227 -17.60 -9.33 -10.71
CA LEU A 227 -17.40 -7.94 -10.27
C LEU A 227 -18.41 -6.98 -10.92
N GLY A 228 -19.40 -7.52 -11.66
CA GLY A 228 -20.45 -6.79 -12.36
C GLY A 228 -21.36 -5.91 -11.48
N GLY A 229 -22.26 -5.19 -12.13
CA GLY A 229 -23.17 -4.23 -11.51
C GLY A 229 -24.30 -4.86 -10.70
N GLY A 230 -24.67 -6.10 -10.99
CA GLY A 230 -25.86 -6.75 -10.48
C GLY A 230 -25.68 -7.39 -9.09
N PRO A 231 -26.77 -7.86 -8.48
CA PRO A 231 -26.86 -8.13 -7.04
C PRO A 231 -25.98 -9.29 -6.55
N LEU A 232 -25.59 -10.21 -7.44
CA LEU A 232 -24.76 -11.36 -7.10
C LEU A 232 -23.26 -11.06 -7.14
N SER A 233 -22.84 -9.90 -7.64
CA SER A 233 -21.43 -9.53 -7.68
C SER A 233 -20.83 -9.32 -6.31
N LEU A 234 -19.53 -9.62 -6.18
CA LEU A 234 -18.78 -9.35 -4.97
C LEU A 234 -18.96 -7.89 -4.54
N VAL A 235 -18.89 -6.96 -5.49
CA VAL A 235 -19.03 -5.52 -5.25
C VAL A 235 -20.43 -5.16 -4.70
N SER A 236 -21.49 -5.82 -5.19
CA SER A 236 -22.86 -5.66 -4.66
C SER A 236 -23.00 -6.18 -3.25
N GLN A 237 -22.50 -7.38 -3.01
CA GLN A 237 -22.64 -8.06 -1.72
C GLN A 237 -21.83 -7.37 -0.61
N LEU A 238 -20.69 -6.77 -0.95
CA LEU A 238 -19.90 -5.91 -0.05
C LEU A 238 -20.59 -4.57 0.23
N GLY A 239 -21.27 -4.03 -0.79
CA GLY A 239 -22.16 -2.89 -0.65
C GLY A 239 -21.50 -1.65 -0.04
N LEU A 240 -22.14 -1.11 1.00
CA LEU A 240 -21.66 0.08 1.71
C LEU A 240 -20.32 -0.12 2.45
N LYS A 241 -19.93 -1.37 2.76
CA LYS A 241 -18.63 -1.63 3.43
C LYS A 241 -17.46 -1.14 2.58
N ILE A 242 -17.63 -1.16 1.27
CA ILE A 242 -16.64 -0.69 0.29
C ILE A 242 -17.13 0.55 -0.46
N ASN A 243 -18.17 1.24 0.05
CA ASN A 243 -18.83 2.35 -0.64
C ASN A 243 -19.18 2.05 -2.11
N HIS A 244 -19.52 0.79 -2.42
CA HIS A 244 -19.80 0.33 -3.79
C HIS A 244 -18.71 0.68 -4.83
N LYS A 245 -17.44 0.72 -4.42
CA LYS A 245 -16.32 1.04 -5.31
C LYS A 245 -15.18 0.04 -5.19
N PHE A 246 -14.52 -0.20 -6.30
CA PHE A 246 -13.30 -1.00 -6.37
C PHE A 246 -12.39 -0.46 -7.48
N SER A 247 -11.09 -0.72 -7.36
CA SER A 247 -10.10 -0.40 -8.38
C SER A 247 -9.15 -1.57 -8.64
N TYR A 248 -8.60 -1.62 -9.85
CA TYR A 248 -7.61 -2.61 -10.26
C TYR A 248 -6.58 -2.00 -11.21
N CYS A 249 -5.34 -2.50 -11.18
CA CYS A 249 -4.29 -2.29 -12.20
C CYS A 249 -4.09 -3.64 -12.87
N LEU A 250 -4.17 -3.75 -14.18
CA LEU A 250 -3.83 -4.99 -14.88
C LEU A 250 -2.36 -4.94 -15.32
N ALA A 251 -1.58 -5.96 -14.97
CA ALA A 251 -0.17 -6.09 -15.37
C ALA A 251 -0.05 -6.75 -16.76
N PRO A 252 0.89 -6.35 -17.63
CA PRO A 252 1.11 -6.96 -18.95
C PRO A 252 1.03 -8.51 -18.96
N LEU A 253 0.24 -9.07 -19.88
CA LEU A 253 0.00 -10.52 -19.97
C LEU A 253 1.27 -11.35 -20.25
N ASN A 254 2.28 -10.75 -20.89
CA ASN A 254 3.56 -11.39 -21.19
C ASN A 254 4.50 -11.51 -19.96
N ALA A 255 4.15 -10.93 -18.83
CA ALA A 255 4.93 -10.99 -17.60
C ALA A 255 4.51 -12.11 -16.64
N SER A 256 3.51 -12.90 -17.03
CA SER A 256 3.10 -14.12 -16.32
C SER A 256 4.29 -15.05 -16.01
N GLY A 257 5.29 -15.14 -16.90
CA GLY A 257 6.53 -15.90 -16.68
C GLY A 257 7.56 -15.27 -15.72
N LEU A 258 7.35 -14.01 -15.32
CA LEU A 258 8.24 -13.23 -14.44
C LEU A 258 7.74 -13.15 -12.99
N GLY A 259 6.55 -13.69 -12.69
CA GLY A 259 5.92 -13.61 -11.37
C GLY A 259 5.41 -12.22 -11.02
N ALA A 260 5.13 -11.38 -12.03
CA ALA A 260 4.54 -10.06 -11.83
C ALA A 260 3.09 -10.22 -11.31
N THR A 261 2.76 -9.51 -10.23
CA THR A 261 1.40 -9.40 -9.71
C THR A 261 1.06 -7.92 -9.52
N SER A 262 -0.20 -7.58 -9.68
CA SER A 262 -0.73 -6.26 -9.38
C SER A 262 -1.78 -6.35 -8.27
N LYS A 263 -2.49 -5.26 -7.99
CA LYS A 263 -3.46 -5.19 -6.89
C LYS A 263 -4.86 -4.86 -7.37
N MET A 264 -5.85 -5.44 -6.69
CA MET A 264 -7.23 -5.00 -6.67
C MET A 264 -7.59 -4.53 -5.26
N ARG A 265 -8.28 -3.39 -5.18
CA ARG A 265 -8.63 -2.73 -3.92
C ARG A 265 -10.13 -2.47 -3.88
N PHE A 266 -10.77 -2.77 -2.76
CA PHE A 266 -12.18 -2.46 -2.53
C PHE A 266 -12.31 -1.32 -1.52
N GLY A 267 -13.11 -0.31 -1.85
CA GLY A 267 -13.34 0.86 -0.98
C GLY A 267 -12.26 1.94 -1.01
N ALA A 268 -11.20 1.78 -1.80
CA ALA A 268 -10.17 2.80 -2.00
C ALA A 268 -10.55 3.81 -3.10
N ASP A 269 -10.02 5.03 -3.00
CA ASP A 269 -10.13 6.06 -4.04
C ASP A 269 -8.89 6.05 -4.93
N VAL A 270 -9.08 6.23 -6.24
CA VAL A 270 -7.99 6.49 -7.19
C VAL A 270 -7.83 8.00 -7.33
N ILE A 271 -6.68 8.53 -6.88
CA ILE A 271 -6.41 9.98 -6.83
C ILE A 271 -5.11 10.26 -7.58
N GLY A 272 -5.15 11.19 -8.54
CA GLY A 272 -3.95 11.62 -9.26
C GLY A 272 -4.21 12.74 -10.26
N PRO A 273 -3.18 13.50 -10.64
CA PRO A 273 -3.31 14.66 -11.53
C PRO A 273 -3.64 14.29 -12.99
N LYS A 274 -3.57 13.00 -13.36
CA LYS A 274 -3.84 12.47 -14.71
C LYS A 274 -5.05 11.53 -14.77
N VAL A 275 -5.84 11.50 -13.70
CA VAL A 275 -7.09 10.74 -13.64
C VAL A 275 -8.12 11.45 -14.51
N VAL A 276 -8.66 10.75 -15.49
CA VAL A 276 -9.84 11.18 -16.27
C VAL A 276 -11.05 10.36 -15.83
N SER A 277 -12.25 10.91 -16.00
CA SER A 277 -13.50 10.27 -15.60
C SER A 277 -14.49 10.24 -16.74
N THR A 278 -15.15 9.11 -16.94
CA THR A 278 -16.29 8.96 -17.87
C THR A 278 -17.50 8.44 -17.10
N PRO A 279 -18.72 8.90 -17.42
CA PRO A 279 -19.94 8.36 -16.82
C PRO A 279 -20.05 6.85 -17.06
N LEU A 280 -20.45 6.12 -16.03
CA LEU A 280 -20.76 4.70 -16.10
C LEU A 280 -22.23 4.52 -16.49
N ILE A 281 -22.49 3.79 -17.57
CA ILE A 281 -23.84 3.47 -18.04
C ILE A 281 -24.19 2.06 -17.57
N ILE A 282 -25.23 1.94 -16.76
CA ILE A 282 -25.88 0.67 -16.42
C ILE A 282 -27.21 0.65 -17.15
N ARG A 283 -27.51 -0.43 -17.85
CA ARG A 283 -28.74 -0.57 -18.63
C ARG A 283 -29.78 -1.36 -17.86
N ASP A 284 -31.05 -1.01 -17.99
CA ASP A 284 -32.13 -1.75 -17.33
C ASP A 284 -32.26 -3.19 -17.84
N ASP A 285 -31.94 -3.42 -19.12
CA ASP A 285 -31.99 -4.74 -19.75
C ASP A 285 -30.70 -5.55 -19.58
N ASP A 286 -29.64 -4.92 -19.04
CA ASP A 286 -28.38 -5.56 -18.67
C ASP A 286 -27.74 -4.81 -17.47
N PRO A 287 -28.23 -5.07 -16.25
CA PRO A 287 -27.76 -4.40 -15.04
C PRO A 287 -26.42 -4.95 -14.52
N SER A 288 -25.95 -6.06 -15.09
CA SER A 288 -24.71 -6.76 -14.72
C SER A 288 -23.49 -6.12 -15.38
N SER A 289 -23.67 -5.59 -16.57
CA SER A 289 -22.59 -5.03 -17.38
C SER A 289 -22.29 -3.55 -17.08
N TYR A 290 -21.00 -3.19 -17.16
CA TYR A 290 -20.52 -1.82 -17.09
C TYR A 290 -20.26 -1.25 -18.48
N PHE A 291 -21.05 -0.27 -18.92
CA PHE A 291 -20.86 0.36 -20.23
C PHE A 291 -20.26 1.77 -20.13
N LEU A 292 -19.38 2.09 -21.07
CA LEU A 292 -18.81 3.41 -21.31
C LEU A 292 -19.26 3.89 -22.68
N LYS A 293 -19.64 5.17 -22.81
CA LYS A 293 -20.00 5.74 -24.12
C LYS A 293 -18.73 6.12 -24.87
N LEU A 294 -18.48 5.48 -26.01
CA LEU A 294 -17.34 5.76 -26.89
C LEU A 294 -17.81 6.65 -28.05
N ASP A 295 -17.34 7.90 -28.07
CA ASP A 295 -17.76 8.87 -29.08
C ASP A 295 -16.98 8.68 -30.39
N ARG A 296 -15.66 8.50 -30.30
CA ARG A 296 -14.77 8.37 -31.46
C ARG A 296 -13.47 7.65 -31.11
N ILE A 297 -12.76 7.19 -32.14
CA ILE A 297 -11.40 6.65 -32.03
C ILE A 297 -10.46 7.50 -32.91
N SER A 298 -9.33 7.91 -32.36
CA SER A 298 -8.32 8.74 -33.05
C SER A 298 -7.00 7.98 -33.20
N ILE A 299 -6.37 8.03 -34.39
CA ILE A 299 -5.13 7.28 -34.69
C ILE A 299 -4.01 8.22 -35.14
N GLY A 300 -2.89 8.23 -34.42
CA GLY A 300 -1.63 8.91 -34.78
C GLY A 300 -1.53 10.41 -34.44
N ASN A 301 -0.30 10.96 -34.55
CA ASN A 301 0.04 12.35 -34.18
C ASN A 301 0.19 13.34 -35.36
N ALA A 302 0.48 12.87 -36.59
CA ALA A 302 0.76 13.73 -37.75
C ALA A 302 -0.32 13.67 -38.86
N THR A 303 -1.16 12.64 -38.88
CA THR A 303 -2.29 12.43 -39.81
C THR A 303 -3.51 11.92 -39.05
N SER A 304 -3.84 12.53 -37.92
CA SER A 304 -4.86 12.03 -36.98
C SER A 304 -6.18 11.68 -37.69
N VAL A 305 -6.41 10.38 -37.91
CA VAL A 305 -7.67 9.89 -38.48
C VAL A 305 -8.66 9.77 -37.34
N VAL A 306 -9.77 10.49 -37.44
CA VAL A 306 -10.86 10.44 -36.46
C VAL A 306 -12.00 9.59 -36.99
N ILE A 307 -12.36 8.55 -36.25
CA ILE A 307 -13.38 7.56 -36.60
C ILE A 307 -14.55 7.74 -35.64
N PRO A 308 -15.69 8.32 -36.07
CA PRO A 308 -16.89 8.39 -35.25
C PRO A 308 -17.42 7.00 -34.90
N VAL A 309 -17.80 6.80 -33.64
CA VAL A 309 -18.34 5.54 -33.12
C VAL A 309 -19.77 5.76 -32.59
N GLY A 310 -19.93 6.60 -31.57
CA GLY A 310 -21.22 6.97 -30.99
C GLY A 310 -22.00 5.80 -30.38
N GLN A 311 -21.31 4.81 -29.79
CA GLN A 311 -21.91 3.60 -29.25
C GLN A 311 -21.29 3.25 -27.89
N ASN A 312 -22.00 2.42 -27.11
CA ASN A 312 -21.54 1.95 -25.81
C ASN A 312 -20.55 0.78 -25.97
N ALA A 313 -19.47 0.81 -25.19
CA ALA A 313 -18.51 -0.27 -25.05
C ALA A 313 -18.58 -0.84 -23.64
N LEU A 314 -18.65 -2.16 -23.51
CA LEU A 314 -18.51 -2.88 -22.25
C LEU A 314 -17.05 -2.79 -21.79
N ILE A 315 -16.79 -2.39 -20.55
CA ILE A 315 -15.44 -2.53 -19.94
C ILE A 315 -15.36 -3.86 -19.20
N ASP A 316 -14.49 -4.74 -19.67
CA ASP A 316 -14.53 -6.16 -19.29
C ASP A 316 -13.14 -6.75 -19.03
N SER A 317 -12.85 -7.10 -17.78
CA SER A 317 -11.62 -7.80 -17.39
C SER A 317 -11.65 -9.30 -17.71
N GLY A 318 -12.84 -9.86 -17.94
CA GLY A 318 -13.04 -11.26 -18.37
C GLY A 318 -12.78 -11.47 -19.87
N THR A 319 -12.61 -10.40 -20.64
CA THR A 319 -12.33 -10.47 -22.08
C THR A 319 -10.93 -9.99 -22.41
N THR A 320 -10.13 -10.84 -23.08
CA THR A 320 -8.74 -10.52 -23.43
C THR A 320 -8.61 -9.40 -24.47
N LEU A 321 -9.31 -9.53 -25.61
CA LEU A 321 -9.18 -8.66 -26.78
C LEU A 321 -10.21 -7.54 -26.78
N THR A 322 -9.85 -6.40 -27.38
CA THR A 322 -10.84 -5.34 -27.63
C THR A 322 -11.62 -5.66 -28.89
N THR A 323 -12.96 -5.61 -28.83
CA THR A 323 -13.82 -5.93 -29.98
C THR A 323 -14.60 -4.69 -30.43
N LEU A 324 -14.59 -4.41 -31.73
CA LEU A 324 -15.31 -3.29 -32.34
C LEU A 324 -16.34 -3.80 -33.34
N GLU A 325 -17.39 -3.00 -33.58
CA GLU A 325 -18.32 -3.24 -34.69
C GLU A 325 -17.53 -3.29 -36.00
N ARG A 326 -17.91 -4.18 -36.92
CA ARG A 326 -17.09 -4.54 -38.09
C ARG A 326 -16.74 -3.33 -38.96
N ASN A 327 -17.64 -2.37 -39.16
CA ASN A 327 -17.33 -1.19 -39.97
C ASN A 327 -16.40 -0.22 -39.24
N VAL A 328 -16.56 -0.06 -37.93
CA VAL A 328 -15.63 0.73 -37.09
C VAL A 328 -14.24 0.08 -37.11
N TYR A 329 -14.18 -1.24 -36.89
CA TYR A 329 -12.95 -2.02 -36.92
C TYR A 329 -12.21 -1.87 -38.26
N ASN A 330 -12.90 -2.05 -39.40
CA ASN A 330 -12.27 -1.95 -40.72
C ASN A 330 -11.59 -0.58 -40.92
N ARG A 331 -12.25 0.50 -40.47
CA ARG A 331 -11.69 1.86 -40.54
C ARG A 331 -10.47 2.03 -39.62
N VAL A 332 -10.52 1.45 -38.40
CA VAL A 332 -9.39 1.46 -37.46
C VAL A 332 -8.21 0.69 -38.05
N ARG A 333 -8.45 -0.53 -38.55
CA ARG A 333 -7.45 -1.39 -39.20
C ARG A 333 -6.77 -0.67 -40.35
N ASP A 334 -7.54 -0.07 -41.25
CA ASP A 334 -7.00 0.61 -42.44
C ASP A 334 -6.17 1.84 -42.04
N ALA A 335 -6.64 2.63 -41.07
CA ALA A 335 -5.92 3.80 -40.57
C ALA A 335 -4.64 3.43 -39.81
N VAL A 336 -4.66 2.36 -39.00
CA VAL A 336 -3.48 1.82 -38.32
C VAL A 336 -2.46 1.31 -39.35
N THR A 337 -2.91 0.56 -40.35
CA THR A 337 -2.05 0.04 -41.43
C THR A 337 -1.36 1.18 -42.17
N MET A 338 -2.12 2.23 -42.52
CA MET A 338 -1.59 3.42 -43.17
C MET A 338 -0.58 4.16 -42.30
N ALA A 339 -0.86 4.31 -41.01
CA ALA A 339 0.02 5.02 -40.07
C ALA A 339 1.33 4.26 -39.78
N ILE A 340 1.30 2.93 -39.80
CA ILE A 340 2.48 2.08 -39.64
C ILE A 340 3.34 2.06 -40.91
N GLY A 341 2.70 2.08 -42.09
CA GLY A 341 3.40 2.13 -43.38
C GLY A 341 4.09 0.81 -43.79
N LEU A 342 3.75 -0.31 -43.13
CA LEU A 342 4.24 -1.64 -43.47
C LEU A 342 3.18 -2.46 -44.21
N SER A 343 3.61 -3.44 -45.00
CA SER A 343 2.70 -4.40 -45.62
C SER A 343 2.23 -5.45 -44.60
N PRO A 344 0.92 -5.69 -44.46
CA PRO A 344 0.40 -6.74 -43.59
C PRO A 344 0.84 -8.14 -44.04
N VAL A 345 1.01 -9.04 -43.07
CA VAL A 345 1.26 -10.47 -43.27
C VAL A 345 0.14 -11.28 -42.59
N PRO A 346 -0.16 -12.51 -43.06
CA PRO A 346 -1.15 -13.36 -42.39
C PRO A 346 -0.65 -13.83 -41.02
N ASP A 347 -1.56 -13.92 -40.05
CA ASP A 347 -1.34 -14.68 -38.82
C ASP A 347 -1.19 -16.17 -39.16
N PRO A 348 -0.09 -16.85 -38.79
CA PRO A 348 0.09 -18.28 -39.00
C PRO A 348 -1.05 -19.15 -38.44
N ASP A 349 -1.66 -18.73 -37.33
CA ASP A 349 -2.74 -19.48 -36.66
C ASP A 349 -4.14 -18.98 -37.05
N GLY A 350 -4.20 -17.88 -37.82
CA GLY A 350 -5.46 -17.30 -38.32
C GLY A 350 -6.39 -16.73 -37.24
N MET A 351 -5.86 -16.40 -36.06
CA MET A 351 -6.61 -15.87 -34.92
C MET A 351 -6.80 -14.36 -34.98
N LEU A 352 -5.81 -13.62 -35.46
CA LEU A 352 -5.80 -12.15 -35.54
C LEU A 352 -5.82 -11.67 -37.01
N ASP A 353 -6.54 -10.57 -37.26
CA ASP A 353 -6.83 -10.09 -38.62
C ASP A 353 -5.74 -9.17 -39.21
N LEU A 354 -5.02 -8.39 -38.38
CA LEU A 354 -3.95 -7.49 -38.84
C LEU A 354 -2.64 -7.79 -38.14
N CYS A 355 -1.65 -8.26 -38.90
CA CYS A 355 -0.30 -8.56 -38.40
C CYS A 355 0.80 -7.98 -39.30
N PHE A 356 1.97 -7.77 -38.71
CA PHE A 356 3.19 -7.34 -39.38
C PHE A 356 4.33 -8.28 -38.99
N GLU A 357 5.34 -8.42 -39.84
CA GLU A 357 6.57 -9.13 -39.48
C GLU A 357 7.26 -8.44 -38.29
N THR A 358 7.56 -9.18 -37.22
CA THR A 358 8.06 -8.62 -35.94
C THR A 358 9.36 -7.83 -36.13
N GLU A 359 10.33 -8.35 -36.90
CA GLU A 359 11.61 -7.66 -37.12
C GLU A 359 11.45 -6.31 -37.83
N THR A 360 10.46 -6.21 -38.73
CA THR A 360 10.19 -4.99 -39.48
C THR A 360 9.35 -4.03 -38.65
N PHE A 361 8.37 -4.53 -37.89
CA PHE A 361 7.57 -3.74 -36.95
C PHE A 361 8.44 -3.10 -35.86
N ALA A 362 9.44 -3.81 -35.33
CA ALA A 362 10.38 -3.29 -34.33
C ALA A 362 11.21 -2.08 -34.81
N LYS A 363 11.34 -1.88 -36.13
CA LYS A 363 12.04 -0.73 -36.74
C LYS A 363 11.14 0.50 -36.91
N VAL A 364 9.83 0.38 -36.65
CA VAL A 364 8.88 1.49 -36.72
C VAL A 364 9.12 2.42 -35.53
N ASN A 365 9.68 3.59 -35.81
CA ASN A 365 9.86 4.62 -34.79
C ASN A 365 8.51 5.17 -34.35
N HIS A 366 8.13 4.87 -33.10
CA HIS A 366 6.86 5.29 -32.47
C HIS A 366 5.60 4.81 -33.24
N PRO A 367 5.17 3.55 -33.04
CA PRO A 367 3.88 3.10 -33.55
C PRO A 367 2.74 4.05 -33.11
N PRO A 368 1.67 4.19 -33.92
CA PRO A 368 0.65 5.19 -33.66
C PRO A 368 -0.08 4.92 -32.35
N ASP A 369 -0.28 5.96 -31.55
CA ASP A 369 -1.25 5.92 -30.46
C ASP A 369 -2.66 5.70 -31.02
N VAL A 370 -3.44 4.85 -30.35
CA VAL A 370 -4.87 4.69 -30.61
C VAL A 370 -5.62 5.27 -29.43
N VAL A 371 -6.29 6.41 -29.62
CA VAL A 371 -7.00 7.09 -28.55
C VAL A 371 -8.48 6.73 -28.61
N PHE A 372 -8.98 6.13 -27.53
CA PHE A 372 -10.41 5.91 -27.31
C PHE A 372 -10.97 7.16 -26.62
N ASP A 373 -11.77 7.93 -27.33
CA ASP A 373 -12.38 9.16 -26.82
C ASP A 373 -13.76 8.80 -26.24
N PHE A 374 -13.78 8.49 -24.95
CA PHE A 374 -15.03 8.29 -24.19
C PHE A 374 -15.63 9.65 -23.80
N ASP A 375 -16.91 9.63 -23.43
CA ASP A 375 -17.62 10.84 -22.98
C ASP A 375 -16.93 11.46 -21.74
N GLY A 376 -16.23 12.57 -21.94
CA GLY A 376 -15.47 13.26 -20.90
C GLY A 376 -14.06 12.71 -20.61
N ALA A 377 -13.62 11.65 -21.28
CA ALA A 377 -12.32 11.02 -21.04
C ALA A 377 -11.69 10.43 -22.30
N ASP A 378 -10.58 11.00 -22.78
CA ASP A 378 -9.76 10.29 -23.76
C ASP A 378 -8.77 9.34 -23.10
N VAL A 379 -8.57 8.18 -23.70
CA VAL A 379 -7.70 7.10 -23.22
C VAL A 379 -6.75 6.74 -24.34
N ALA A 380 -5.50 7.19 -24.23
CA ALA A 380 -4.49 6.96 -25.24
C ALA A 380 -3.83 5.59 -25.03
N LEU A 381 -4.12 4.63 -25.91
CA LEU A 381 -3.51 3.32 -25.94
C LEU A 381 -2.18 3.39 -26.68
N LYS A 382 -1.12 2.90 -26.04
CA LYS A 382 0.22 2.81 -26.63
C LYS A 382 0.38 1.48 -27.37
N ALA A 383 1.48 1.33 -28.11
CA ALA A 383 1.78 0.10 -28.84
C ALA A 383 1.62 -1.19 -28.00
N PRO A 384 2.08 -1.26 -26.73
CA PRO A 384 1.84 -2.44 -25.90
C PRO A 384 0.35 -2.76 -25.71
N ASN A 385 -0.50 -1.74 -25.61
CA ASN A 385 -1.94 -1.92 -25.42
C ASN A 385 -2.68 -2.38 -26.67
N THR A 386 -2.11 -2.13 -27.85
CA THR A 386 -2.78 -2.38 -29.13
C THR A 386 -2.12 -3.48 -29.96
N PHE A 387 -0.91 -3.88 -29.63
CA PHE A 387 -0.16 -4.90 -30.36
C PHE A 387 0.39 -5.98 -29.43
N PHE A 388 0.39 -7.22 -29.91
CA PHE A 388 0.97 -8.36 -29.23
C PHE A 388 1.95 -9.11 -30.13
N ASP A 389 3.11 -9.48 -29.58
CA ASP A 389 4.16 -10.20 -30.30
C ASP A 389 3.97 -11.70 -30.15
N LEU A 390 3.78 -12.39 -31.28
CA LEU A 390 3.66 -13.85 -31.38
C LEU A 390 5.00 -14.49 -31.79
N GLY A 391 6.11 -13.75 -31.70
CA GLY A 391 7.48 -14.16 -32.04
C GLY A 391 7.86 -13.77 -33.46
N ASN A 392 7.21 -14.35 -34.47
CA ASN A 392 7.51 -14.04 -35.88
C ASN A 392 6.67 -12.89 -36.43
N VAL A 393 5.48 -12.68 -35.86
CA VAL A 393 4.54 -11.64 -36.26
C VAL A 393 4.05 -10.86 -35.04
N THR A 394 3.89 -9.55 -35.20
CA THR A 394 3.28 -8.66 -34.22
C THR A 394 1.91 -8.23 -34.74
N CYS A 395 0.87 -8.49 -33.95
CA CYS A 395 -0.53 -8.40 -34.40
C CYS A 395 -1.34 -7.42 -33.58
N LEU A 396 -2.32 -6.76 -34.23
CA LEU A 396 -3.27 -5.87 -33.60
C LEU A 396 -4.22 -6.67 -32.69
N THR A 397 -4.37 -6.24 -31.43
CA THR A 397 -5.21 -6.89 -30.40
C THR A 397 -6.65 -6.36 -30.37
N ILE A 398 -6.98 -5.46 -31.30
CA ILE A 398 -8.33 -4.98 -31.59
C ILE A 398 -8.85 -5.81 -32.75
N ILE A 399 -10.03 -6.42 -32.61
CA ILE A 399 -10.60 -7.34 -33.60
C ILE A 399 -12.06 -6.98 -33.95
N PRO A 400 -12.58 -7.42 -35.12
CA PRO A 400 -13.99 -7.25 -35.44
C PRO A 400 -14.83 -8.21 -34.61
N LYS A 401 -15.96 -7.73 -34.09
CA LYS A 401 -16.91 -8.57 -33.38
C LYS A 401 -17.54 -9.65 -34.27
N GLN A 402 -17.70 -10.85 -33.73
CA GLN A 402 -18.37 -11.99 -34.37
C GLN A 402 -19.84 -12.10 -33.88
N GLY A 403 -20.70 -11.16 -34.30
CA GLY A 403 -22.16 -11.16 -34.03
C GLY A 403 -22.59 -10.47 -32.73
N GLY A 404 -23.77 -9.81 -32.73
CA GLY A 404 -24.30 -8.96 -31.64
C GLY A 404 -23.80 -7.50 -31.69
N ASN A 405 -24.41 -6.60 -30.90
CA ASN A 405 -24.18 -5.14 -31.01
C ASN A 405 -23.25 -4.51 -29.94
N ILE A 406 -22.81 -5.27 -28.94
CA ILE A 406 -22.02 -4.71 -27.82
C ILE A 406 -20.52 -4.73 -28.15
N MET A 407 -19.84 -3.59 -28.22
CA MET A 407 -18.37 -3.53 -28.30
C MET A 407 -17.75 -3.83 -26.93
N THR A 408 -16.50 -4.29 -26.89
CA THR A 408 -15.81 -4.58 -25.62
C THR A 408 -14.45 -3.90 -25.59
N PHE A 409 -14.16 -3.18 -24.50
CA PHE A 409 -12.85 -2.66 -24.14
C PHE A 409 -12.17 -3.69 -23.23
N GLY A 410 -11.31 -4.52 -23.82
CA GLY A 410 -10.76 -5.71 -23.15
C GLY A 410 -9.41 -5.48 -22.47
N ASN A 411 -8.84 -6.55 -21.90
CA ASN A 411 -7.62 -6.56 -21.10
C ASN A 411 -6.42 -5.86 -21.74
N PHE A 412 -6.14 -6.11 -23.03
CA PHE A 412 -5.02 -5.45 -23.73
C PHE A 412 -5.12 -3.92 -23.69
N ALA A 413 -6.34 -3.38 -23.77
CA ALA A 413 -6.57 -1.94 -23.71
C ALA A 413 -6.60 -1.39 -22.27
N GLN A 414 -6.79 -2.24 -21.27
CA GLN A 414 -6.92 -1.87 -19.86
C GLN A 414 -5.61 -1.99 -19.06
N PHE A 415 -4.65 -2.85 -19.45
CA PHE A 415 -3.40 -2.98 -18.70
C PHE A 415 -2.54 -1.72 -18.80
N ASN A 416 -1.73 -1.45 -17.77
CA ASN A 416 -1.06 -0.16 -17.58
C ASN A 416 -2.01 1.04 -17.37
N PHE A 417 -3.20 0.77 -16.84
CA PHE A 417 -4.11 1.77 -16.29
C PHE A 417 -4.56 1.32 -14.89
N GLU A 418 -4.62 2.25 -13.94
CA GLU A 418 -5.43 2.05 -12.74
C GLU A 418 -6.87 2.44 -13.08
N VAL A 419 -7.75 1.45 -13.07
CA VAL A 419 -9.18 1.59 -13.37
C VAL A 419 -9.95 1.55 -12.07
N MET A 420 -10.76 2.58 -11.79
CA MET A 420 -11.72 2.57 -10.68
C MET A 420 -13.13 2.53 -11.23
N ILE A 421 -13.96 1.63 -10.68
CA ILE A 421 -15.39 1.58 -10.95
C ILE A 421 -16.13 1.96 -9.68
N CYS A 422 -16.91 3.05 -9.76
CA CYS A 422 -17.81 3.49 -8.70
C CYS A 422 -19.26 3.36 -9.19
N LYS A 423 -20.02 2.44 -8.59
CA LYS A 423 -21.40 2.17 -9.01
C LYS A 423 -22.43 2.92 -8.13
N PRO A 424 -23.66 3.15 -8.64
CA PRO A 424 -24.71 3.78 -7.86
C PRO A 424 -25.29 2.82 -6.80
N LYS A 425 -25.90 3.39 -5.75
CA LYS A 425 -26.64 2.64 -4.72
C LYS A 425 -27.77 1.83 -5.38
N TRP A 426 -27.77 0.51 -5.20
CA TRP A 426 -28.83 -0.36 -5.68
C TRP A 426 -30.15 -0.05 -4.94
N SER A 427 -31.21 0.30 -5.67
CA SER A 427 -32.58 0.44 -5.15
C SER A 427 -33.59 -0.10 -6.16
N PRO A 428 -34.45 -1.07 -5.80
CA PRO A 428 -35.53 -1.55 -6.66
C PRO A 428 -36.57 -0.48 -7.02
N SER A 429 -36.57 0.68 -6.35
CA SER A 429 -37.60 1.72 -6.46
C SER A 429 -37.22 2.95 -7.29
N LEU A 430 -36.02 3.03 -7.85
CA LEU A 430 -35.59 4.17 -8.67
C LEU A 430 -36.02 4.00 -10.14
N GLN A 431 -37.33 3.92 -10.38
CA GLN A 431 -37.88 4.21 -11.69
C GLN A 431 -37.85 5.73 -11.91
N GLY A 432 -36.96 6.19 -12.78
CA GLY A 432 -37.11 7.49 -13.45
C GLY A 432 -36.59 8.75 -12.74
N THR A 433 -35.67 8.67 -11.77
CA THR A 433 -34.95 9.86 -11.26
C THR A 433 -33.44 9.62 -11.20
N ALA A 434 -32.68 10.54 -11.80
CA ALA A 434 -31.22 10.49 -11.85
C ALA A 434 -30.62 10.48 -10.42
N PRO A 435 -29.71 9.53 -10.08
CA PRO A 435 -29.03 9.53 -8.80
C PRO A 435 -28.15 10.79 -8.67
N THR A 436 -28.23 11.47 -7.52
CA THR A 436 -27.53 12.74 -7.25
C THR A 436 -26.07 12.60 -6.80
N THR A 437 -25.45 11.43 -6.98
CA THR A 437 -24.01 11.22 -6.83
C THR A 437 -23.52 10.35 -7.99
N GLU A 438 -22.71 10.97 -8.82
CA GLU A 438 -22.31 10.63 -10.18
C GLU A 438 -21.47 9.31 -10.28
N SER A 439 -22.02 8.26 -10.92
CA SER A 439 -21.32 7.00 -11.22
C SER A 439 -20.27 7.20 -12.30
N HIS A 440 -19.01 6.84 -12.02
CA HIS A 440 -17.90 7.10 -12.93
C HIS A 440 -16.94 5.92 -13.01
N ALA A 441 -16.41 5.69 -14.20
CA ALA A 441 -15.15 4.99 -14.37
C ALA A 441 -14.01 6.02 -14.42
N PHE A 442 -12.99 5.81 -13.61
CA PHE A 442 -11.80 6.66 -13.59
C PHE A 442 -10.63 5.90 -14.19
N LEU A 443 -9.93 6.52 -15.14
CA LEU A 443 -8.81 5.94 -15.87
C LEU A 443 -7.60 6.86 -15.70
N ASN A 444 -6.51 6.37 -15.12
CA ASN A 444 -5.31 7.19 -14.91
C ASN A 444 -4.32 7.04 -16.07
N ARG A 445 -3.98 8.14 -16.77
CA ARG A 445 -3.02 8.10 -17.90
C ARG A 445 -1.57 7.97 -17.42
N ASN A 446 -0.87 6.93 -17.88
CA ASN A 446 0.57 6.64 -17.67
C ASN A 446 0.94 6.06 -16.30
N ILE A 447 0.28 4.98 -15.86
CA ILE A 447 0.85 4.08 -14.86
C ILE A 447 1.37 2.88 -15.63
N TYR A 448 2.68 2.76 -15.84
CA TYR A 448 3.24 1.46 -16.24
C TYR A 448 2.94 0.49 -15.08
N CYS A 449 1.96 -0.40 -15.25
CA CYS A 449 1.70 -1.49 -14.31
C CYS A 449 2.77 -2.58 -14.58
N GLU A 450 4.09 -2.31 -14.37
CA GLU A 450 5.16 -3.33 -14.20
C GLU A 450 6.59 -2.73 -14.09
N PRO A 451 7.59 -3.55 -13.69
CA PRO A 451 8.10 -3.62 -12.33
C PRO A 451 8.86 -2.32 -11.96
N CYS A 452 8.13 -1.40 -11.37
CA CYS A 452 8.62 -0.38 -10.45
C CYS A 452 7.40 0.04 -9.61
N ASP A 453 6.98 -0.88 -8.74
CA ASP A 453 5.55 -1.04 -8.45
C ASP A 453 4.88 0.06 -7.64
N HIS A 454 5.55 0.91 -6.85
CA HIS A 454 4.86 1.98 -6.10
C HIS A 454 5.74 3.17 -5.68
N CYS A 455 6.64 3.72 -6.52
CA CYS A 455 7.32 4.97 -6.15
C CYS A 455 6.32 6.15 -6.03
N TYR A 456 6.23 6.78 -4.86
CA TYR A 456 5.41 7.99 -4.64
C TYR A 456 5.80 9.13 -5.61
N GLN A 457 4.83 9.98 -6.02
CA GLN A 457 5.10 11.21 -6.79
C GLN A 457 5.81 12.28 -5.95
N GLN A 458 7.10 12.10 -5.69
CA GLN A 458 7.90 13.05 -4.92
C GLN A 458 8.16 14.34 -5.70
N LYS A 459 8.15 15.48 -4.99
CA LYS A 459 8.50 16.81 -5.56
C LYS A 459 10.01 16.99 -5.79
N THR A 460 10.82 16.11 -5.22
CA THR A 460 12.28 16.14 -5.19
C THR A 460 12.85 15.06 -6.12
N ALA A 461 14.15 15.11 -6.41
CA ALA A 461 14.79 14.18 -7.33
C ALA A 461 14.71 12.72 -6.84
N ILE A 462 14.26 11.81 -7.71
CA ILE A 462 14.28 10.38 -7.45
C ILE A 462 15.74 9.92 -7.51
N PHE A 463 16.18 9.20 -6.47
CA PHE A 463 17.51 8.61 -6.47
C PHE A 463 17.58 7.55 -7.57
N ASN A 464 18.48 7.74 -8.54
CA ASN A 464 18.73 6.79 -9.61
C ASN A 464 20.07 6.08 -9.36
N PRO A 465 20.06 4.81 -8.94
CA PRO A 465 21.27 4.03 -8.72
C PRO A 465 22.24 4.03 -9.90
N ALA A 466 21.75 4.08 -11.14
CA ALA A 466 22.59 4.04 -12.34
C ALA A 466 23.39 5.33 -12.57
N LEU A 467 23.00 6.45 -11.94
CA LEU A 467 23.71 7.72 -12.03
C LEU A 467 24.79 7.89 -10.96
N SER A 468 24.73 7.10 -9.89
CA SER A 468 25.73 7.14 -8.83
C SER A 468 26.95 6.29 -9.19
N LYS A 469 28.13 6.87 -9.05
CA LYS A 469 29.41 6.17 -9.27
C LYS A 469 29.84 5.30 -8.08
N THR A 470 29.23 5.52 -6.92
CA THR A 470 29.57 4.87 -5.65
C THR A 470 28.48 3.90 -5.17
N TYR A 471 27.36 3.84 -5.90
CA TYR A 471 26.27 2.91 -5.61
C TYR A 471 26.68 1.47 -5.90
N GLU A 472 26.35 0.58 -4.96
CA GLU A 472 26.49 -0.85 -5.13
C GLU A 472 25.26 -1.56 -4.55
N ARG A 473 24.75 -2.54 -5.29
CA ARG A 473 23.65 -3.38 -4.82
C ARG A 473 24.17 -4.39 -3.80
N LEU A 474 23.45 -4.58 -2.70
CA LEU A 474 23.80 -5.58 -1.68
C LEU A 474 23.29 -6.97 -2.06
N THR A 475 24.15 -7.97 -1.85
CA THR A 475 23.85 -9.39 -2.06
C THR A 475 23.32 -10.05 -0.78
N CYS A 476 22.77 -11.26 -0.91
CA CYS A 476 22.25 -12.00 0.24
C CYS A 476 23.30 -12.34 1.31
N ASP A 477 24.55 -12.52 0.89
CA ASP A 477 25.66 -12.86 1.80
C ASP A 477 26.24 -11.62 2.50
N SER A 478 25.77 -10.42 2.17
CA SER A 478 26.30 -9.20 2.77
C SER A 478 25.87 -9.07 4.24
N GLN A 479 26.79 -8.58 5.09
CA GLN A 479 26.52 -8.39 6.52
C GLN A 479 25.27 -7.53 6.77
N HIS A 480 25.15 -6.40 6.08
CA HIS A 480 23.98 -5.51 6.19
C HIS A 480 22.67 -6.18 5.77
N CYS A 481 22.72 -7.18 4.88
CA CYS A 481 21.54 -7.97 4.55
C CYS A 481 21.12 -8.84 5.74
N SER A 482 22.08 -9.55 6.36
CA SER A 482 21.81 -10.38 7.54
C SER A 482 21.35 -9.60 8.79
N GLU A 483 21.58 -8.28 8.81
CA GLU A 483 21.14 -7.38 9.87
C GLU A 483 19.65 -7.01 9.79
N LEU A 484 18.98 -7.27 8.66
CA LEU A 484 17.53 -7.27 8.59
C LEU A 484 16.98 -8.51 9.32
N ASP A 485 16.03 -8.32 10.24
CA ASP A 485 15.31 -9.43 10.87
C ASP A 485 14.65 -10.32 9.79
N SER A 486 14.51 -11.62 10.05
CA SER A 486 13.98 -12.61 9.10
C SER A 486 12.58 -12.28 8.59
N LYS A 487 11.84 -11.41 9.31
CA LYS A 487 10.51 -10.90 8.92
C LYS A 487 10.56 -9.73 7.93
N HIS A 488 11.71 -9.08 7.79
CA HIS A 488 11.93 -7.85 7.03
C HIS A 488 12.90 -8.05 5.86
N ILE A 489 13.31 -9.30 5.60
CA ILE A 489 14.23 -9.67 4.53
C ILE A 489 13.62 -10.78 3.68
N SER A 490 13.73 -10.62 2.36
CA SER A 490 13.48 -11.68 1.40
C SER A 490 14.69 -11.81 0.50
N CYS A 491 15.41 -12.92 0.66
CA CYS A 491 16.59 -13.18 -0.15
C CYS A 491 16.19 -13.91 -1.43
N ASN A 492 16.35 -13.24 -2.57
CA ASN A 492 16.14 -13.89 -3.85
C ASN A 492 17.40 -14.66 -4.23
N GLN A 493 17.44 -15.95 -3.90
CA GLN A 493 18.59 -16.81 -4.16
C GLN A 493 18.88 -16.99 -5.66
N LYS A 494 17.88 -16.85 -6.54
CA LYS A 494 18.04 -16.97 -8.00
C LYS A 494 18.88 -15.84 -8.57
N TYR A 495 18.76 -14.63 -8.01
CA TYR A 495 19.46 -13.43 -8.49
C TYR A 495 20.48 -12.87 -7.49
N ASN A 496 20.66 -13.53 -6.35
CA ASN A 496 21.48 -13.10 -5.21
C ASN A 496 21.17 -11.65 -4.75
N GLU A 497 19.89 -11.30 -4.68
CA GLU A 497 19.43 -9.95 -4.33
C GLU A 497 18.95 -9.87 -2.89
N CYS A 498 19.51 -8.94 -2.12
CA CYS A 498 19.00 -8.60 -0.80
C CYS A 498 17.77 -7.70 -0.92
N ARG A 499 16.57 -8.26 -0.72
CA ARG A 499 15.33 -7.47 -0.70
C ARG A 499 14.93 -7.17 0.73
N TYR A 500 14.50 -5.94 0.97
CA TYR A 500 13.97 -5.53 2.26
C TYR A 500 12.45 -5.36 2.18
N TRP A 501 11.80 -5.57 3.31
CA TRP A 501 10.39 -5.29 3.56
C TRP A 501 10.27 -4.63 4.94
N TYR A 502 9.63 -3.47 5.02
CA TYR A 502 9.29 -2.82 6.28
C TYR A 502 7.79 -2.56 6.33
N SER A 503 7.22 -2.76 7.52
CA SER A 503 5.87 -2.33 7.83
C SER A 503 5.89 -1.40 9.06
N TYR A 504 5.07 -0.36 9.03
CA TYR A 504 4.99 0.68 10.06
C TYR A 504 3.58 0.70 10.67
N GLY A 505 3.54 1.04 11.97
CA GLY A 505 2.31 1.03 12.74
C GLY A 505 1.69 -0.37 12.82
N ASN A 506 0.40 -0.47 12.54
CA ASN A 506 -0.38 -1.71 12.58
C ASN A 506 -0.36 -2.50 11.26
N GLY A 507 0.60 -2.27 10.35
CA GLY A 507 0.57 -2.87 9.01
C GLY A 507 0.19 -1.91 7.88
N THR A 508 -0.37 -0.75 8.23
CA THR A 508 -1.05 0.16 7.29
C THR A 508 -0.12 0.97 6.41
N ALA A 509 1.16 1.04 6.71
CA ALA A 509 2.17 1.60 5.83
C ALA A 509 3.32 0.62 5.64
N MET A 510 3.74 0.43 4.41
CA MET A 510 4.74 -0.57 4.05
C MET A 510 5.69 -0.03 2.99
N THR A 511 6.93 -0.51 3.01
CA THR A 511 7.93 -0.21 1.99
C THR A 511 8.76 -1.44 1.71
N MET A 512 8.99 -1.70 0.43
CA MET A 512 9.83 -2.77 -0.05
C MET A 512 10.73 -2.30 -1.17
N GLY A 513 11.88 -2.96 -1.26
CA GLY A 513 12.94 -2.50 -2.12
C GLY A 513 14.12 -3.45 -2.18
N LEU A 514 15.15 -3.00 -2.90
CA LEU A 514 16.47 -3.63 -2.86
C LEU A 514 17.35 -2.89 -1.86
N MET A 515 18.13 -3.63 -1.09
CA MET A 515 19.19 -3.04 -0.29
C MET A 515 20.36 -2.65 -1.20
N GLY A 516 20.90 -1.46 -0.99
CA GLY A 516 22.10 -0.96 -1.63
C GLY A 516 23.00 -0.29 -0.62
N ARG A 517 24.20 0.07 -1.05
CA ARG A 517 25.11 0.95 -0.31
C ARG A 517 25.61 2.04 -1.23
N ASP A 518 25.77 3.24 -0.69
CA ASP A 518 26.31 4.38 -1.43
C ASP A 518 27.00 5.37 -0.47
N ALA A 519 27.60 6.43 -1.00
CA ALA A 519 28.21 7.50 -0.21
C ALA A 519 27.15 8.51 0.25
N PHE A 520 27.04 8.69 1.57
CA PHE A 520 26.20 9.72 2.18
C PHE A 520 27.08 10.90 2.54
N SER A 521 26.72 12.12 2.11
CA SER A 521 27.52 13.32 2.36
C SER A 521 26.70 14.38 3.08
N PHE A 522 27.28 14.97 4.13
CA PHE A 522 26.64 15.97 4.97
C PHE A 522 27.52 17.23 5.03
N ALA A 523 26.92 18.39 5.26
CA ALA A 523 27.67 19.62 5.45
C ALA A 523 28.37 19.58 6.81
N SER A 524 29.69 19.79 6.85
CA SER A 524 30.44 19.84 8.11
C SER A 524 30.36 21.22 8.76
N LEU A 525 30.32 21.28 10.10
CA LEU A 525 30.42 22.53 10.86
C LEU A 525 31.80 23.20 10.71
N GLU A 526 32.83 22.45 10.33
CA GLU A 526 34.17 22.99 10.06
C GLU A 526 34.31 23.51 8.61
N GLY A 527 33.23 23.43 7.81
CA GLY A 527 33.19 23.78 6.39
C GLY A 527 33.53 22.61 5.46
N GLY A 528 32.85 22.55 4.31
CA GLY A 528 33.00 21.46 3.34
C GLY A 528 31.98 20.33 3.51
N LEU A 529 32.20 19.23 2.79
CA LEU A 529 31.34 18.03 2.86
C LEU A 529 32.06 16.92 3.62
N GLU A 530 31.39 16.38 4.63
CA GLU A 530 31.80 15.15 5.28
C GLU A 530 31.09 13.96 4.63
N SER A 531 31.85 13.10 3.96
CA SER A 531 31.34 11.93 3.24
C SER A 531 31.60 10.63 3.99
N PHE A 532 30.56 9.81 4.05
CA PHE A 532 30.56 8.48 4.63
C PHE A 532 30.30 7.49 3.51
N ASN A 533 31.37 6.78 3.12
CA ASN A 533 31.29 5.81 2.03
C ASN A 533 30.60 4.54 2.52
N SER A 534 29.88 3.89 1.61
CA SER A 534 29.31 2.56 1.81
C SER A 534 28.23 2.50 2.91
N THR A 535 27.47 3.56 3.11
CA THR A 535 26.27 3.56 3.96
C THR A 535 25.19 2.72 3.29
N ALA A 536 24.72 1.68 3.98
CA ALA A 536 23.65 0.81 3.53
C ALA A 536 22.28 1.45 3.72
N PHE A 537 21.41 1.31 2.73
CA PHE A 537 20.04 1.82 2.77
C PHE A 537 19.13 1.01 1.84
N GLY A 538 17.83 1.12 2.07
CA GLY A 538 16.82 0.54 1.20
C GLY A 538 16.50 1.46 0.03
N CYS A 539 16.73 1.00 -1.21
CA CYS A 539 16.20 1.62 -2.41
C CYS A 539 14.80 1.07 -2.67
N GLY A 540 13.79 1.76 -2.15
CA GLY A 540 12.39 1.34 -2.23
C GLY A 540 11.80 1.52 -3.61
N PHE A 541 11.25 0.44 -4.16
CA PHE A 541 10.47 0.49 -5.41
C PHE A 541 8.98 0.31 -5.17
N GLU A 542 8.58 -0.17 -4.00
CA GLU A 542 7.17 -0.27 -3.62
C GLU A 542 6.92 0.28 -2.22
N GLN A 543 5.93 1.17 -2.12
CA GLN A 543 5.49 1.73 -0.87
C GLN A 543 3.96 1.88 -0.88
N SER A 544 3.32 1.59 0.25
CA SER A 544 1.87 1.81 0.39
C SER A 544 1.54 2.38 1.76
N GLY A 545 0.33 2.93 1.90
CA GLY A 545 -0.17 3.44 3.18
C GLY A 545 -0.02 4.93 3.43
N LEU A 546 0.28 5.28 4.68
CA LEU A 546 0.24 6.65 5.21
C LEU A 546 1.45 7.52 4.89
N PHE A 547 2.43 7.02 4.13
CA PHE A 547 3.51 7.87 3.64
C PHE A 547 2.90 8.97 2.77
N ASP A 548 3.37 10.20 3.00
CA ASP A 548 2.89 11.31 2.23
C ASP A 548 3.43 11.24 0.80
N TRP A 549 2.56 11.50 -0.16
CA TRP A 549 2.88 11.50 -1.60
C TRP A 549 4.03 12.42 -1.98
N ALA A 550 4.45 13.35 -1.11
CA ALA A 550 5.46 14.34 -1.44
C ALA A 550 6.87 14.02 -0.90
N SER A 551 7.05 13.14 0.10
CA SER A 551 8.36 12.85 0.71
C SER A 551 9.20 11.83 -0.07
N SER A 552 10.53 11.99 -0.05
CA SER A 552 11.49 11.11 -0.78
C SER A 552 11.84 9.79 -0.08
N GLY A 553 11.54 9.66 1.21
CA GLY A 553 11.96 8.53 2.01
C GLY A 553 12.04 8.85 3.50
N LEU A 554 12.59 7.90 4.27
CA LEU A 554 12.74 7.99 5.73
C LEU A 554 14.23 7.90 6.11
N LEU A 555 14.68 8.78 7.00
CA LEU A 555 16.00 8.67 7.63
C LEU A 555 15.87 7.92 8.96
N GLY A 556 16.44 6.72 9.04
CA GLY A 556 16.31 5.87 10.23
C GLY A 556 17.25 6.31 11.36
N LEU A 557 16.70 6.77 12.48
CA LEU A 557 17.43 7.17 13.70
C LEU A 557 17.36 6.13 14.85
N GLY A 558 16.77 4.96 14.60
CA GLY A 558 16.59 3.90 15.59
C GLY A 558 17.92 3.29 16.08
N GLY A 559 17.83 2.44 17.11
CA GLY A 559 19.00 1.78 17.71
C GLY A 559 19.55 0.58 16.93
N GLY A 560 18.87 0.18 15.85
CA GLY A 560 19.23 -0.98 15.03
C GLY A 560 20.49 -0.75 14.19
N PRO A 561 21.15 -1.82 13.71
CA PRO A 561 22.43 -1.75 13.02
C PRO A 561 22.36 -1.00 11.67
N LEU A 562 21.20 -1.01 11.01
CA LEU A 562 20.97 -0.31 9.73
C LEU A 562 20.62 1.18 9.90
N SER A 563 20.51 1.70 11.11
CA SER A 563 20.26 3.14 11.29
C SER A 563 21.48 3.96 10.90
N VAL A 564 21.27 5.22 10.48
CA VAL A 564 22.39 6.10 10.16
C VAL A 564 23.28 6.31 11.40
N VAL A 565 22.70 6.36 12.60
CA VAL A 565 23.43 6.55 13.85
C VAL A 565 24.37 5.38 14.12
N SER A 566 23.91 4.13 13.91
CA SER A 566 24.74 2.93 14.10
C SER A 566 25.84 2.81 13.05
N GLN A 567 25.50 3.04 11.78
CA GLN A 567 26.44 2.94 10.66
C GLN A 567 27.55 4.00 10.73
N LEU A 568 27.22 5.21 11.17
CA LEU A 568 28.20 6.28 11.36
C LEU A 568 28.88 6.23 12.74
N GLY A 569 28.39 5.36 13.64
CA GLY A 569 28.65 5.34 15.08
C GLY A 569 30.10 5.61 15.51
N PRO A 570 31.11 4.87 14.99
CA PRO A 570 32.51 5.08 15.38
C PRO A 570 33.02 6.51 15.12
N LYS A 571 32.48 7.20 14.11
CA LYS A 571 32.89 8.56 13.74
C LYS A 571 32.17 9.63 14.55
N ILE A 572 30.89 9.41 14.87
CA ILE A 572 30.02 10.35 15.59
C ILE A 572 29.93 10.03 17.10
N GLY A 573 30.73 9.10 17.60
CA GLY A 573 30.70 8.65 18.99
C GLY A 573 29.40 7.95 19.41
N TYR A 574 28.61 7.45 18.43
CA TYR A 574 27.26 6.90 18.62
C TYR A 574 26.31 7.85 19.38
N LYS A 575 26.42 9.15 19.11
CA LYS A 575 25.60 10.20 19.71
C LYS A 575 24.90 11.03 18.64
N PHE A 576 23.67 11.41 18.94
CA PHE A 576 22.94 12.42 18.18
C PHE A 576 21.98 13.17 19.10
N SER A 577 21.62 14.40 18.72
CA SER A 577 20.59 15.18 19.41
C SER A 577 19.69 15.92 18.43
N TYR A 578 18.50 16.31 18.88
CA TYR A 578 17.63 17.21 18.10
C TYR A 578 16.95 18.24 18.99
N CYS A 579 16.58 19.37 18.39
CA CYS A 579 15.80 20.42 19.02
C CYS A 579 14.63 20.80 18.10
N LEU A 580 13.40 20.42 18.47
CA LEU A 580 12.21 20.64 17.65
C LEU A 580 11.61 22.03 17.92
N ALA A 581 11.69 22.93 16.93
CA ALA A 581 11.04 24.22 16.96
C ALA A 581 9.52 24.10 16.72
N LEU A 582 8.74 24.98 17.37
CA LEU A 582 7.31 25.13 17.07
C LEU A 582 7.12 25.52 15.60
N ALA A 583 6.30 24.75 14.89
CA ALA A 583 5.88 25.05 13.53
C ALA A 583 4.92 26.26 13.51
N ARG A 584 5.46 27.46 13.70
CA ARG A 584 4.78 28.73 13.39
C ARG A 584 5.08 29.11 11.95
N SER A 585 4.24 29.96 11.35
CA SER A 585 4.45 30.56 10.03
C SER A 585 5.68 31.48 10.02
N SER A 586 6.86 30.89 10.21
CA SER A 586 8.16 31.53 10.40
C SER A 586 9.21 30.75 9.61
N ASN A 587 10.34 31.39 9.34
CA ASN A 587 11.47 30.78 8.61
C ASN A 587 12.41 29.96 9.50
N ASN A 588 12.00 29.63 10.73
CA ASN A 588 12.88 28.89 11.65
C ASN A 588 12.87 27.39 11.30
N THR A 589 14.04 26.76 11.32
CA THR A 589 14.23 25.31 11.21
C THR A 589 14.45 24.71 12.60
N SER A 590 14.11 23.43 12.75
CA SER A 590 14.59 22.61 13.86
C SER A 590 15.98 22.07 13.52
N THR A 591 16.72 21.57 14.49
CA THR A 591 18.09 21.07 14.30
C THR A 591 18.20 19.58 14.64
N LEU A 592 19.03 18.85 13.89
CA LEU A 592 19.50 17.49 14.17
C LEU A 592 21.03 17.49 14.11
N ARG A 593 21.68 16.94 15.14
CA ARG A 593 23.12 17.00 15.34
C ARG A 593 23.69 15.62 15.51
N PHE A 594 24.84 15.37 14.90
CA PHE A 594 25.61 14.14 15.06
C PHE A 594 27.00 14.47 15.59
N GLY A 595 27.53 13.65 16.49
CA GLY A 595 28.84 13.89 17.10
C GLY A 595 28.77 14.63 18.43
N SER A 596 29.85 15.33 18.80
CA SER A 596 30.02 15.87 20.15
C SER A 596 28.96 16.91 20.54
N SER A 597 28.38 16.68 21.73
CA SER A 597 27.23 17.35 22.37
C SER A 597 27.09 18.87 22.21
N VAL A 598 25.84 19.33 22.10
CA VAL A 598 25.44 20.72 22.32
C VAL A 598 24.84 20.90 23.72
N SER A 599 25.59 21.63 24.56
CA SER A 599 25.25 22.29 25.83
C SER A 599 24.32 21.58 26.82
N THR A 600 24.91 21.01 27.87
CA THR A 600 24.26 20.71 29.15
C THR A 600 23.78 22.00 29.83
N GLY A 601 22.53 22.38 29.59
CA GLY A 601 21.84 23.41 30.37
C GLY A 601 21.69 23.01 31.84
N GLN A 602 21.40 23.98 32.72
CA GLN A 602 21.30 23.80 34.19
C GLN A 602 20.20 22.84 34.68
N GLN A 603 19.36 22.27 33.80
CA GLN A 603 18.23 21.40 34.14
C GLN A 603 18.08 20.23 33.15
N THR A 604 19.17 19.51 32.88
CA THR A 604 19.11 18.28 32.07
C THR A 604 18.58 17.11 32.89
N VAL A 605 17.59 16.40 32.34
CA VAL A 605 17.04 15.16 32.90
C VAL A 605 17.54 13.99 32.05
N THR A 606 18.24 13.04 32.66
CA THR A 606 18.77 11.86 31.94
C THR A 606 18.11 10.60 32.46
N THR A 607 17.60 9.76 31.56
CA THR A 607 17.02 8.46 31.90
C THR A 607 17.67 7.36 31.06
N PRO A 608 17.89 6.16 31.62
CA PRO A 608 18.28 5.01 30.82
C PRO A 608 17.17 4.65 29.83
N TYR A 609 17.56 4.18 28.67
CA TYR A 609 16.69 3.47 27.74
C TYR A 609 17.12 2.01 27.62
N PHE A 610 16.21 1.17 27.14
CA PHE A 610 16.52 -0.21 26.78
C PHE A 610 15.90 -0.56 25.43
N THR A 611 16.44 -1.61 24.83
CA THR A 611 16.02 -2.13 23.53
C THR A 611 15.36 -3.49 23.72
N LYS A 612 14.25 -3.72 23.02
CA LYS A 612 13.62 -5.06 22.90
C LYS A 612 14.16 -5.75 21.65
N ASN A 613 13.75 -6.98 21.35
CA ASN A 613 14.08 -7.63 20.07
C ASN A 613 12.91 -7.44 19.09
N PRO A 614 13.12 -6.86 17.88
CA PRO A 614 14.37 -6.32 17.34
C PRO A 614 14.83 -5.00 18.01
N PRO A 615 16.16 -4.73 18.11
CA PRO A 615 16.74 -3.64 18.90
C PRO A 615 16.62 -2.25 18.27
N SER A 616 15.47 -1.95 17.66
CA SER A 616 15.27 -0.71 16.89
C SER A 616 14.74 0.45 17.73
N PHE A 617 13.91 0.17 18.74
CA PHE A 617 13.19 1.20 19.51
C PHE A 617 13.91 1.57 20.81
N TYR A 618 13.96 2.87 21.11
CA TYR A 618 14.40 3.40 22.40
C TYR A 618 13.22 3.38 23.38
N ASN A 619 13.20 2.39 24.28
CA ASN A 619 12.15 2.25 25.28
C ASN A 619 12.58 2.92 26.58
N LEU A 620 11.76 3.82 27.09
CA LEU A 620 11.92 4.46 28.39
C LEU A 620 10.95 3.82 29.38
N ASN A 621 11.35 3.71 30.65
CA ASN A 621 10.47 3.21 31.69
C ASN A 621 9.72 4.38 32.35
N LEU A 622 8.42 4.50 32.05
CA LEU A 622 7.51 5.52 32.59
C LEU A 622 6.83 4.97 33.84
N THR A 623 7.19 5.51 35.01
CA THR A 623 6.70 5.03 36.30
C THR A 623 5.36 5.64 36.67
N SER A 624 5.20 6.95 36.45
CA SER A 624 3.98 7.69 36.77
C SER A 624 3.84 8.97 35.95
N ILE A 625 2.64 9.53 35.92
CA ILE A 625 2.33 10.83 35.31
C ILE A 625 1.70 11.72 36.38
N THR A 626 2.18 12.94 36.54
CA THR A 626 1.64 13.91 37.50
C THR A 626 1.09 15.14 36.79
N ILE A 627 -0.09 15.60 37.20
CA ILE A 627 -0.72 16.83 36.73
C ILE A 627 -1.28 17.58 37.94
N GLY A 628 -0.81 18.80 38.15
CA GLY A 628 -1.12 19.55 39.38
C GLY A 628 -0.69 18.77 40.63
N SER A 629 -1.63 18.53 41.55
CA SER A 629 -1.40 17.72 42.76
C SER A 629 -1.76 16.24 42.61
N LYS A 630 -2.19 15.80 41.42
CA LYS A 630 -2.65 14.43 41.16
C LYS A 630 -1.58 13.62 40.44
N SER A 631 -1.45 12.35 40.81
CA SER A 631 -0.50 11.43 40.20
C SER A 631 -1.20 10.14 39.76
N LEU A 632 -0.85 9.64 38.57
CA LEU A 632 -1.32 8.40 37.97
C LEU A 632 -0.13 7.44 37.90
N GLN A 633 -0.24 6.30 38.58
CA GLN A 633 0.74 5.23 38.46
C GLN A 633 0.60 4.54 37.10
N VAL A 634 1.72 4.35 36.42
CA VAL A 634 1.78 3.78 35.06
C VAL A 634 2.60 2.50 35.04
N SER A 635 3.87 2.58 35.44
CA SER A 635 4.83 1.46 35.44
C SER A 635 4.83 0.66 34.13
N ARG A 636 5.02 1.35 33.00
CA ARG A 636 5.07 0.76 31.65
C ARG A 636 6.15 1.39 30.79
N ASP A 637 6.45 0.70 29.71
CA ASP A 637 7.44 1.15 28.73
C ASP A 637 6.78 2.09 27.72
N ILE A 638 7.48 3.16 27.37
CA ILE A 638 7.06 4.10 26.33
C ILE A 638 8.20 4.29 25.32
N ILE A 639 7.87 4.21 24.03
CA ILE A 639 8.81 4.45 22.93
C ILE A 639 8.90 5.96 22.71
N ILE A 640 10.10 6.53 22.69
CA ILE A 640 10.29 7.91 22.23
C ILE A 640 10.50 7.94 20.72
N ASP A 641 9.62 8.64 20.00
CA ASP A 641 9.63 8.65 18.53
C ASP A 641 9.27 10.02 17.95
N ILE A 642 10.21 10.63 17.23
CA ILE A 642 9.98 11.89 16.52
C ILE A 642 9.15 11.73 15.23
N GLY A 643 9.07 10.51 14.70
CA GLY A 643 8.26 10.16 13.52
C GLY A 643 6.75 10.12 13.82
N THR A 644 6.38 9.98 15.09
CA THR A 644 4.99 9.97 15.54
C THR A 644 4.55 11.37 15.98
N THR A 645 3.39 11.84 15.53
CA THR A 645 2.92 13.21 15.84
C THR A 645 2.34 13.37 17.25
N LEU A 646 1.35 12.54 17.60
CA LEU A 646 0.65 12.58 18.90
C LEU A 646 1.29 11.61 19.88
N THR A 647 1.07 11.82 21.18
CA THR A 647 1.46 10.82 22.19
C THR A 647 0.35 9.79 22.34
N TYR A 648 0.71 8.50 22.31
CA TYR A 648 -0.23 7.37 22.46
C TYR A 648 -0.01 6.69 23.80
N LEU A 649 -1.10 6.53 24.56
CA LEU A 649 -1.11 5.76 25.80
C LEU A 649 -2.15 4.64 25.69
N ASN A 650 -1.95 3.55 26.43
CA ASN A 650 -2.93 2.47 26.50
C ASN A 650 -4.33 2.99 26.90
N PRO A 651 -5.43 2.41 26.40
CA PRO A 651 -6.79 2.88 26.67
C PRO A 651 -7.10 3.07 28.16
N SER A 652 -6.67 2.15 29.01
CA SER A 652 -6.84 2.22 30.47
C SER A 652 -6.11 3.41 31.12
N ILE A 653 -4.85 3.64 30.74
CA ILE A 653 -4.01 4.75 31.21
C ILE A 653 -4.58 6.07 30.68
N PHE A 654 -4.89 6.14 29.38
CA PHE A 654 -5.43 7.31 28.73
C PHE A 654 -6.76 7.74 29.35
N SER A 655 -7.67 6.81 29.63
CA SER A 655 -8.97 7.12 30.24
C SER A 655 -8.81 7.75 31.62
N SER A 656 -7.87 7.23 32.42
CA SER A 656 -7.53 7.77 33.75
C SER A 656 -6.88 9.15 33.64
N LEU A 657 -5.96 9.33 32.69
CA LEU A 657 -5.31 10.61 32.43
C LEU A 657 -6.30 11.66 31.93
N LYS A 658 -7.20 11.30 31.01
CA LYS A 658 -8.26 12.17 30.46
C LYS A 658 -9.16 12.68 31.58
N ALA A 659 -9.56 11.82 32.51
CA ALA A 659 -10.34 12.21 33.68
C ALA A 659 -9.57 13.16 34.59
N MET A 660 -8.29 12.87 34.87
CA MET A 660 -7.42 13.70 35.69
C MET A 660 -7.21 15.10 35.09
N VAL A 661 -6.88 15.18 33.80
CA VAL A 661 -6.75 16.45 33.06
C VAL A 661 -8.04 17.26 33.16
N ASN A 662 -9.18 16.61 32.92
CA ASN A 662 -10.47 17.29 32.94
C ASN A 662 -10.83 17.86 34.31
N GLU A 663 -10.48 17.14 35.37
CA GLU A 663 -10.69 17.61 36.74
C GLU A 663 -9.76 18.78 37.09
N VAL A 664 -8.49 18.73 36.69
CA VAL A 664 -7.51 19.81 36.95
C VAL A 664 -7.89 21.08 36.19
N ILE A 665 -8.34 20.96 34.93
CA ILE A 665 -8.78 22.11 34.14
C ILE A 665 -10.09 22.71 34.71
N GLY A 666 -10.98 21.86 35.23
CA GLY A 666 -12.22 22.31 35.88
C GLY A 666 -13.24 22.97 34.95
N ALA A 667 -13.02 22.93 33.63
CA ALA A 667 -13.92 23.46 32.61
C ALA A 667 -14.75 22.35 31.95
N LYS A 668 -15.88 22.71 31.35
CA LYS A 668 -16.71 21.75 30.61
C LYS A 668 -16.03 21.40 29.28
N PRO A 669 -15.68 20.13 29.02
CA PRO A 669 -15.10 19.73 27.75
C PRO A 669 -16.14 19.83 26.62
N LEU A 670 -15.65 20.02 25.39
CA LEU A 670 -16.47 19.92 24.19
C LEU A 670 -17.02 18.49 24.03
N PRO A 671 -18.22 18.33 23.45
CA PRO A 671 -18.76 17.00 23.14
C PRO A 671 -17.82 16.20 22.22
N GLU A 672 -17.73 14.89 22.43
CA GLU A 672 -16.83 14.02 21.64
C GLU A 672 -17.09 14.04 20.13
N THR A 673 -18.34 14.31 19.73
CA THR A 673 -18.76 14.48 18.34
C THR A 673 -18.24 15.77 17.70
N GLN A 674 -17.82 16.75 18.51
CA GLN A 674 -17.24 18.03 18.08
C GLN A 674 -15.72 18.08 18.30
N SER A 675 -15.19 17.25 19.18
CA SER A 675 -13.76 17.18 19.52
C SER A 675 -13.02 16.04 18.84
N ASP A 676 -13.68 15.29 17.95
CA ASP A 676 -13.09 14.13 17.30
C ASP A 676 -12.50 13.18 18.37
N SER A 677 -13.28 12.82 19.39
CA SER A 677 -12.86 11.97 20.54
C SER A 677 -11.64 12.44 21.36
N MET A 678 -11.04 13.60 21.05
CA MET A 678 -9.99 14.24 21.86
C MET A 678 -10.61 14.98 23.05
N LEU A 679 -9.81 15.20 24.10
CA LEU A 679 -10.22 16.07 25.20
C LEU A 679 -9.93 17.52 24.81
N CYS A 680 -10.98 18.30 24.56
CA CYS A 680 -10.89 19.68 24.08
C CYS A 680 -11.78 20.62 24.88
N TYR A 681 -11.41 21.90 24.94
CA TYR A 681 -12.13 22.95 25.64
C TYR A 681 -12.26 24.19 24.77
N ASP A 682 -13.41 24.86 24.81
CA ASP A 682 -13.61 26.14 24.14
C ASP A 682 -12.96 27.26 24.98
N THR A 683 -11.95 27.93 24.42
CA THR A 683 -11.23 29.03 25.09
C THR A 683 -11.98 30.37 24.99
N ARG A 684 -13.06 30.44 24.20
CA ARG A 684 -13.93 31.64 24.08
C ARG A 684 -14.95 31.72 25.20
N ALA A 685 -15.21 30.63 25.92
CA ALA A 685 -16.14 30.56 27.05
C ALA A 685 -15.49 30.90 28.41
N GLY A 686 -14.25 31.40 28.40
CA GLY A 686 -13.36 31.54 29.55
C GLY A 686 -12.06 30.78 29.25
N THR A 687 -10.91 31.24 29.75
CA THR A 687 -9.59 30.68 29.41
C THR A 687 -9.28 29.49 30.33
N PRO A 688 -9.53 28.22 29.96
CA PRO A 688 -8.94 27.11 30.70
C PRO A 688 -7.42 27.26 30.60
N THR A 689 -6.73 27.36 31.73
CA THR A 689 -5.26 27.38 31.75
C THR A 689 -4.81 25.93 31.63
N PRO A 690 -4.22 25.51 30.50
CA PRO A 690 -3.78 24.13 30.36
C PRO A 690 -2.64 23.87 31.36
N PRO A 691 -2.69 22.79 32.14
CA PRO A 691 -1.67 22.51 33.14
C PRO A 691 -0.40 21.94 32.50
N ASP A 692 0.73 22.16 33.16
CA ASP A 692 1.95 21.40 32.91
C ASP A 692 1.76 19.94 33.38
N MET A 693 2.54 19.04 32.80
CA MET A 693 2.52 17.61 33.11
C MET A 693 3.93 17.15 33.42
N ILE A 694 4.11 16.28 34.41
CA ILE A 694 5.39 15.66 34.71
C ILE A 694 5.31 14.19 34.32
N LEU A 695 6.21 13.76 33.44
CA LEU A 695 6.46 12.36 33.15
C LEU A 695 7.60 11.88 34.05
N HIS A 696 7.29 10.93 34.94
CA HIS A 696 8.29 10.36 35.83
C HIS A 696 8.93 9.15 35.15
N PHE A 697 10.21 9.24 34.81
CA PHE A 697 10.99 8.12 34.32
C PHE A 697 11.87 7.56 35.43
N SER A 698 12.32 6.31 35.26
CA SER A 698 13.23 5.66 36.21
C SER A 698 14.50 6.47 36.54
N GLY A 699 15.00 7.31 35.62
CA GLY A 699 16.18 8.15 35.83
C GLY A 699 15.91 9.60 36.21
N GLY A 700 14.65 10.07 36.13
CA GLY A 700 14.31 11.45 36.49
C GLY A 700 12.98 11.94 35.94
N ASP A 701 12.62 13.15 36.35
CA ASP A 701 11.32 13.76 36.08
C ASP A 701 11.42 14.73 34.91
N LEU A 702 10.70 14.46 33.82
CA LEU A 702 10.58 15.36 32.68
C LEU A 702 9.32 16.21 32.84
N THR A 703 9.50 17.51 33.05
CA THR A 703 8.40 18.47 32.98
C THR A 703 8.08 18.80 31.52
N LEU A 704 6.81 18.61 31.15
CA LEU A 704 6.23 19.02 29.89
C LEU A 704 5.35 20.23 30.15
N ASN A 705 5.71 21.36 29.54
CA ASN A 705 4.91 22.57 29.65
C ASN A 705 3.57 22.39 28.91
N ALA A 706 2.60 23.24 29.20
CA ALA A 706 1.30 23.26 28.51
C ALA A 706 1.41 23.16 26.98
N GLU A 707 2.40 23.81 26.35
CA GLU A 707 2.63 23.78 24.90
C GLU A 707 3.12 22.42 24.34
N ASN A 708 3.65 21.55 25.21
CA ASN A 708 4.03 20.18 24.86
C ASN A 708 2.82 19.24 24.88
N VAL A 709 1.87 19.52 25.78
CA VAL A 709 0.76 18.63 26.12
C VAL A 709 -0.53 19.03 25.40
N PHE A 710 -0.67 20.31 25.03
CA PHE A 710 -1.86 20.86 24.42
C PHE A 710 -1.53 21.62 23.13
N PHE A 711 -2.50 21.65 22.23
CA PHE A 711 -2.46 22.52 21.06
C PHE A 711 -3.75 23.33 20.96
N GLU A 712 -3.62 24.57 20.51
CA GLU A 712 -4.74 25.48 20.34
C GLU A 712 -5.06 25.70 18.85
N SER A 713 -6.35 25.69 18.53
CA SER A 713 -6.86 25.90 17.18
C SER A 713 -8.26 26.52 17.20
N ASN A 714 -8.41 27.73 16.63
CA ASN A 714 -9.70 28.45 16.48
C ASN A 714 -10.51 28.62 17.77
N GLY A 715 -9.85 29.04 18.85
CA GLY A 715 -10.51 29.22 20.15
C GLY A 715 -10.87 27.89 20.82
N VAL A 716 -10.19 26.80 20.47
CA VAL A 716 -10.31 25.49 21.10
C VAL A 716 -8.93 25.00 21.48
N VAL A 717 -8.74 24.57 22.73
CA VAL A 717 -7.50 23.91 23.18
C VAL A 717 -7.77 22.42 23.37
N CYS A 718 -6.90 21.58 22.82
CA CYS A 718 -7.05 20.13 22.80
C CYS A 718 -5.80 19.44 23.35
N LEU A 719 -6.01 18.34 24.05
CA LEU A 719 -4.95 17.43 24.52
C LEU A 719 -4.28 16.74 23.32
N SER A 720 -2.95 16.78 23.23
CA SER A 720 -2.13 16.14 22.18
C SER A 720 -1.83 14.66 22.46
N ILE A 721 -2.35 14.15 23.58
CA ILE A 721 -2.27 12.75 24.01
C ILE A 721 -3.58 12.06 23.65
N VAL A 722 -3.49 10.85 23.08
CA VAL A 722 -4.64 10.04 22.65
C VAL A 722 -4.49 8.58 23.14
N MET A 723 -5.59 7.83 23.15
CA MET A 723 -5.54 6.38 23.38
C MET A 723 -4.89 5.66 22.20
N SER A 724 -4.25 4.51 22.41
CA SER A 724 -3.95 3.51 21.37
C SER A 724 -5.21 2.70 21.02
N LYS A 725 -5.11 1.71 20.11
CA LYS A 725 -6.28 0.95 19.63
C LYS A 725 -6.78 -0.03 20.71
N GLU A 726 -5.86 -0.76 21.32
CA GLU A 726 -6.14 -1.78 22.34
C GLU A 726 -5.17 -1.67 23.53
N ASP A 727 -5.58 -2.21 24.69
CA ASP A 727 -4.69 -2.34 25.85
C ASP A 727 -3.61 -3.39 25.55
N GLY A 728 -2.34 -2.97 25.60
CA GLY A 728 -1.19 -3.82 25.25
C GLY A 728 -0.45 -3.34 24.01
N ASP A 729 -1.06 -2.44 23.22
CA ASP A 729 -0.36 -1.72 22.15
C ASP A 729 0.85 -0.94 22.69
N PRO A 730 1.90 -0.70 21.88
CA PRO A 730 3.02 0.14 22.27
C PRO A 730 2.59 1.57 22.60
N MET A 731 3.01 2.08 23.76
CA MET A 731 2.90 3.49 24.10
C MET A 731 3.99 4.28 23.37
N VAL A 732 3.67 5.49 22.89
CA VAL A 732 4.61 6.32 22.13
C VAL A 732 4.58 7.76 22.64
N LEU A 733 5.73 8.31 22.98
CA LEU A 733 5.93 9.74 23.22
C LEU A 733 6.18 10.41 21.86
N GLY A 734 5.17 11.08 21.33
CA GLY A 734 5.23 11.71 20.00
C GLY A 734 5.91 13.08 20.00
N ASN A 735 6.20 13.60 18.80
CA ASN A 735 6.97 14.82 18.60
C ASN A 735 6.33 16.09 19.16
N MET A 736 5.00 16.16 19.32
CA MET A 736 4.34 17.31 19.96
C MET A 736 4.80 17.50 21.40
N SER A 737 4.96 16.39 22.13
CA SER A 737 5.44 16.41 23.51
C SER A 737 6.94 16.71 23.64
N GLN A 738 7.66 16.76 22.52
CA GLN A 738 9.12 16.94 22.48
C GLN A 738 9.55 18.31 21.95
N VAL A 739 8.59 19.17 21.57
CA VAL A 739 8.86 20.53 21.09
C VAL A 739 9.56 21.37 22.18
N ASN A 740 10.50 22.24 21.79
CA ASN A 740 11.28 23.07 22.72
C ASN A 740 12.05 22.27 23.79
N LEU A 741 12.39 21.01 23.47
CA LEU A 741 13.35 20.20 24.21
C LEU A 741 14.54 19.91 23.30
N GLU A 742 15.75 20.10 23.82
CA GLU A 742 16.94 19.43 23.29
C GLU A 742 16.90 17.99 23.82
N VAL A 743 16.85 17.02 22.91
CA VAL A 743 16.82 15.60 23.24
C VAL A 743 18.09 14.95 22.70
N GLU A 744 18.93 14.44 23.58
CA GLU A 744 20.19 13.75 23.23
C GLU A 744 20.06 12.24 23.46
N TYR A 745 20.57 11.46 22.51
CA TYR A 745 20.71 10.01 22.59
C TYR A 745 22.18 9.66 22.68
N ASP A 746 22.56 8.93 23.73
CA ASP A 746 23.88 8.34 23.88
C ASP A 746 23.74 6.82 23.86
N MET A 747 24.07 6.22 22.71
CA MET A 747 23.85 4.79 22.52
C MET A 747 24.88 3.91 23.21
N LEU A 748 26.07 4.44 23.52
CA LEU A 748 27.09 3.72 24.29
C LEU A 748 26.68 3.62 25.75
N ASN A 749 26.21 4.72 26.32
CA ASN A 749 25.74 4.77 27.71
C ASN A 749 24.28 4.32 27.87
N LYS A 750 23.56 4.10 26.77
CA LYS A 750 22.13 3.73 26.72
C LYS A 750 21.25 4.72 27.47
N THR A 751 21.46 6.01 27.24
CA THR A 751 20.71 7.09 27.90
C THR A 751 20.04 8.03 26.90
N VAL A 752 18.89 8.57 27.30
CA VAL A 752 18.26 9.73 26.67
C VAL A 752 18.26 10.87 27.66
N SER A 753 18.68 12.05 27.21
CA SER A 753 18.73 13.27 28.01
C SER A 753 17.80 14.33 27.43
N PHE A 754 17.08 15.05 28.30
CA PHE A 754 16.14 16.10 27.95
C PHE A 754 16.57 17.42 28.59
N ALA A 755 16.54 18.52 27.85
CA ALA A 755 16.72 19.85 28.41
C ALA A 755 15.77 20.85 27.73
N HIS A 756 15.11 21.71 28.50
CA HIS A 756 14.32 22.79 27.92
C HIS A 756 15.21 23.75 27.14
N LYS A 757 14.81 24.06 25.90
CA LYS A 757 15.55 24.95 25.01
C LYS A 757 14.61 25.64 24.03
N ASP A 758 14.84 26.92 23.78
CA ASP A 758 14.13 27.65 22.73
C ASP A 758 14.69 27.25 21.36
N CYS A 759 14.17 26.15 20.82
CA CYS A 759 14.65 25.57 19.56
C CYS A 759 14.45 26.50 18.36
N ALA A 760 13.57 27.51 18.46
CA ALA A 760 13.37 28.48 17.38
C ALA A 760 14.55 29.46 17.23
N LYS A 761 15.38 29.62 18.27
CA LYS A 761 16.62 30.43 18.26
C LYS A 761 17.87 29.58 18.06
N ASP A 762 17.70 28.28 17.93
CA ASP A 762 18.76 27.30 17.77
C ASP A 762 18.89 26.96 16.27
N GLN A 763 19.50 27.85 15.50
CA GLN A 763 19.70 27.64 14.05
C GLN A 763 20.99 26.87 13.80
N ALA A 764 20.96 25.96 12.82
CA ALA A 764 22.17 25.33 12.31
C ALA A 764 23.10 26.41 11.73
N VAL A 765 24.40 26.35 12.09
CA VAL A 765 25.41 27.36 11.72
C VAL A 765 25.89 27.18 10.29
#